data_AF-A0A835MC31-F1
#
_entry.id   AF-A0A835MC31-F1
#
_cell.length_a   1.000
_cell.length_b   1.000
_cell.length_c   1.000
_cell.angle_alpha   90.00
_cell.angle_beta   90.00
_cell.angle_gamma   90.00
#
_symmetry.space_group_name_H-M   'P 1'
#
loop_
_entity.id
_entity.type
_entity.pdbx_description
1 polymer ?
#
loop_
_entity_poly.entity_id
_entity_poly.type
_entity_poly.pdbx_seq_one_letter_code
_entity_poly.pdbx_strand_id
1 'polypeptide(L)'
;MEIERVQTVASLSFDKETIPDEFIRPEKEQPAKTAFHGQVPEVPAIDLSDPDQENVLRLIAEASREWGIFQVVNHGIPSDLIAKLQDVGRKFFELSQEEKELIARPPDSKSIEGYGSKLQNTPQAKKSWVDHLFHRIWPPPSINYKFWPTNPPSYRFLSLSLVSSPYFTREVNEEYAKYLREVADKLFTALSLGLGLEGHALKEGAGGEGIEFMLKINYYPPCPRPDLTLGVVAHTDLSALTILVPNEVPGLQIFKDENWIEAKYIPNALIIHIGDQIEILSNGKYKAVLHRTTVAKDKARMSWPVFLEPPGISRWISRLGNPVGEIHLKVSSIKESRSDDKRFSIFTGTKTLHLRAGSREERVEWMEALQAVKDLYPRIPNSGELTGNGGLVVVSTKRLRQRLMEEGLSEEAIKESEQIMRDEFSLLHNHLVVFKQKQALLVDTLRQLESEKVDLEDTVVDESQRQHGNMSGLRQQKSADFLSSSSFKSAESEFWKAPYDSDEDEGPLDIEDGMNSCIKSVGSNYPRVMRRKKLPDPVEKERGVSLWSMIKDNIGKDLTRVCLPVYFNEPLSSLQKCFEDLEYSFLLDRAYEFGKMGNSLMRALNVAAFAVSGYASTDGRHCKPFNPLLGETYEADYPDKGIRFISEKVSHHPMVVACHCEGRGWKFWGESDLKSKFWGRSIQLDPVGTLTLEFDDGEIFQWSKVLGGVQDKNGKTVASLFGKWDDSMHYKVNGDSRNANGSEPHLLWKRSQPSKHLTRYNLTRFAITLNELKPELKEKLPSTDSRLRPDQRCLENGEYTKANEEKLRLEQRQRQARKMQERGWKPRWFVKEKGGEAYSYIGGYWEAKEKGDWESCPDIFGQVPTDQNSD
;
A
#
# COMPACT_ATOMS: atom_id res chain seq x y z
N MET A 1 -5.33 -33.23 19.57
CA MET A 1 -5.42 -31.88 20.20
C MET A 1 -6.88 -31.50 20.13
N GLU A 2 -7.55 -31.34 21.27
CA GLU A 2 -8.94 -30.86 21.29
C GLU A 2 -9.00 -29.46 20.66
N ILE A 3 -10.03 -29.20 19.85
CA ILE A 3 -10.22 -27.89 19.22
C ILE A 3 -10.73 -26.94 20.31
N GLU A 4 -9.89 -26.01 20.71
CA GLU A 4 -10.23 -25.01 21.75
C GLU A 4 -11.31 -24.04 21.25
N ARG A 5 -12.44 -23.97 21.96
CA ARG A 5 -13.59 -23.08 21.70
C ARG A 5 -13.67 -21.95 22.71
N VAL A 6 -14.22 -20.80 22.31
CA VAL A 6 -14.26 -19.61 23.18
C VAL A 6 -15.16 -19.85 24.39
N GLN A 7 -16.28 -20.56 24.24
CA GLN A 7 -17.15 -20.92 25.36
C GLN A 7 -16.43 -21.79 26.40
N THR A 8 -15.56 -22.71 25.97
CA THR A 8 -14.71 -23.50 26.88
C THR A 8 -13.67 -22.62 27.58
N VAL A 9 -13.01 -21.74 26.85
CA VAL A 9 -12.04 -20.78 27.40
C VAL A 9 -12.70 -19.85 28.42
N ALA A 10 -13.91 -19.36 28.11
CA ALA A 10 -14.67 -18.49 28.99
C ALA A 10 -14.99 -19.15 30.33
N SER A 11 -15.47 -20.40 30.32
CA SER A 11 -15.75 -21.17 31.54
C SER A 11 -14.51 -21.36 32.42
N LEU A 12 -13.34 -21.61 31.81
CA LEU A 12 -12.07 -21.78 32.55
C LEU A 12 -11.48 -20.45 33.05
N SER A 13 -11.80 -19.36 32.38
CA SER A 13 -11.26 -18.01 32.65
C SER A 13 -12.09 -17.26 33.69
N PHE A 14 -13.38 -17.58 33.81
CA PHE A 14 -14.29 -16.91 34.73
C PHE A 14 -13.86 -17.07 36.19
N ASP A 15 -13.37 -18.26 36.56
CA ASP A 15 -12.86 -18.54 37.92
C ASP A 15 -11.56 -17.77 38.26
N LYS A 16 -10.84 -17.25 37.24
CA LYS A 16 -9.53 -16.61 37.39
C LYS A 16 -9.56 -15.08 37.26
N GLU A 17 -10.74 -14.48 37.00
CA GLU A 17 -10.93 -13.05 36.70
C GLU A 17 -9.97 -12.46 35.65
N THR A 18 -9.41 -13.30 34.79
CA THR A 18 -8.43 -12.93 33.74
C THR A 18 -8.85 -13.53 32.40
N ILE A 19 -8.27 -13.04 31.30
CA ILE A 19 -8.46 -13.64 29.97
C ILE A 19 -7.08 -13.96 29.36
N PRO A 20 -6.97 -14.98 28.49
CA PRO A 20 -5.69 -15.30 27.85
C PRO A 20 -5.16 -14.16 26.96
N ASP A 21 -3.85 -14.01 26.89
CA ASP A 21 -3.18 -12.92 26.16
C ASP A 21 -3.57 -12.83 24.69
N GLU A 22 -3.88 -13.95 24.06
CA GLU A 22 -4.34 -14.02 22.67
C GLU A 22 -5.68 -13.31 22.42
N PHE A 23 -6.50 -13.08 23.45
CA PHE A 23 -7.76 -12.32 23.38
C PHE A 23 -7.62 -10.85 23.81
N ILE A 24 -6.50 -10.47 24.44
CA ILE A 24 -6.24 -9.09 24.89
C ILE A 24 -5.85 -8.21 23.70
N ARG A 25 -6.59 -7.12 23.52
CA ARG A 25 -6.38 -6.13 22.45
C ARG A 25 -5.27 -5.13 22.80
N PRO A 26 -4.53 -4.62 21.80
CA PRO A 26 -3.64 -3.48 21.99
C PRO A 26 -4.40 -2.28 22.58
N GLU A 27 -3.73 -1.42 23.35
CA GLU A 27 -4.39 -0.31 24.06
C GLU A 27 -5.27 0.58 23.18
N LYS A 28 -4.82 0.85 21.94
CA LYS A 28 -5.54 1.65 20.93
C LYS A 28 -6.83 1.01 20.40
N GLU A 29 -7.08 -0.26 20.70
CA GLU A 29 -8.24 -1.04 20.26
C GLU A 29 -9.10 -1.53 21.43
N GLN A 30 -8.67 -1.31 22.67
CA GLN A 30 -9.40 -1.75 23.87
C GLN A 30 -10.72 -0.98 24.00
N PRO A 31 -11.86 -1.68 24.19
CA PRO A 31 -13.16 -1.02 24.37
C PRO A 31 -13.14 0.06 25.45
N ALA A 32 -12.50 -0.20 26.60
CA ALA A 32 -12.48 0.76 27.71
C ALA A 32 -11.76 2.09 27.39
N LYS A 33 -10.81 2.10 26.47
CA LYS A 33 -10.06 3.31 26.09
C LYS A 33 -10.64 4.02 24.86
N THR A 34 -11.47 3.33 24.09
CA THR A 34 -11.94 3.79 22.77
C THR A 34 -13.45 3.98 22.69
N ALA A 35 -14.21 3.59 23.71
CA ALA A 35 -15.63 3.87 23.80
C ALA A 35 -15.87 5.36 24.06
N PHE A 36 -16.79 5.94 23.31
CA PHE A 36 -17.20 7.33 23.48
C PHE A 36 -18.15 7.47 24.68
N HIS A 37 -17.89 8.45 25.56
CA HIS A 37 -18.65 8.71 26.79
C HIS A 37 -19.30 10.10 26.80
N GLY A 38 -19.97 10.48 25.71
CA GLY A 38 -20.68 11.76 25.55
C GLY A 38 -22.14 11.61 25.14
N GLN A 39 -22.80 12.72 24.76
CA GLN A 39 -24.16 12.69 24.19
C GLN A 39 -24.05 12.15 22.75
N VAL A 40 -24.47 10.91 22.54
CA VAL A 40 -24.15 10.15 21.32
C VAL A 40 -25.23 10.31 20.26
N PRO A 41 -24.87 10.55 18.98
CA PRO A 41 -25.79 10.43 17.85
C PRO A 41 -26.44 9.04 17.83
N GLU A 42 -27.75 8.96 17.62
CA GLU A 42 -28.47 7.68 17.59
C GLU A 42 -28.53 7.11 16.17
N VAL A 43 -28.31 5.79 16.06
CA VAL A 43 -28.52 5.06 14.79
C VAL A 43 -29.97 5.24 14.35
N PRO A 44 -30.23 5.70 13.10
CA PRO A 44 -31.59 5.96 12.62
C PRO A 44 -32.49 4.72 12.74
N ALA A 45 -33.72 4.92 13.21
CA ALA A 45 -34.75 3.89 13.23
C ALA A 45 -35.87 4.26 12.25
N ILE A 46 -36.21 3.34 11.35
CA ILE A 46 -37.13 3.57 10.22
C ILE A 46 -38.30 2.61 10.32
N ASP A 47 -39.52 3.14 10.24
CA ASP A 47 -40.76 2.35 10.20
C ASP A 47 -41.10 1.99 8.76
N LEU A 48 -41.01 0.70 8.41
CA LEU A 48 -41.34 0.24 7.05
C LEU A 48 -42.85 0.17 6.76
N SER A 49 -43.69 0.37 7.78
CA SER A 49 -45.15 0.40 7.66
C SER A 49 -45.73 1.80 7.51
N ASP A 50 -44.89 2.85 7.52
CA ASP A 50 -45.32 4.23 7.34
C ASP A 50 -46.08 4.39 5.99
N PRO A 51 -47.31 4.94 6.01
CA PRO A 51 -48.08 5.15 4.79
C PRO A 51 -47.40 6.08 3.78
N ASP A 52 -46.52 6.98 4.23
CA ASP A 52 -45.72 7.84 3.36
C ASP A 52 -44.48 7.09 2.85
N GLN A 53 -44.70 6.33 1.77
CA GLN A 53 -43.64 5.54 1.14
C GLN A 53 -42.50 6.41 0.61
N GLU A 54 -42.76 7.65 0.18
CA GLU A 54 -41.71 8.55 -0.30
C GLU A 54 -40.78 8.97 0.85
N ASN A 55 -41.36 9.24 2.02
CA ASN A 55 -40.59 9.51 3.23
C ASN A 55 -39.76 8.31 3.67
N VAL A 56 -40.31 7.08 3.64
CA VAL A 56 -39.55 5.85 3.95
C VAL A 56 -38.35 5.68 3.02
N LEU A 57 -38.56 5.84 1.71
CA LEU A 57 -37.49 5.77 0.70
C LEU A 57 -36.38 6.79 0.99
N ARG A 58 -36.77 8.03 1.29
CA ARG A 58 -35.84 9.12 1.62
C ARG A 58 -35.02 8.81 2.87
N LEU A 59 -35.67 8.37 3.95
CA LEU A 59 -34.99 8.02 5.21
C LEU A 59 -34.00 6.86 5.03
N ILE A 60 -34.36 5.83 4.27
CA ILE A 60 -33.45 4.72 3.96
C ILE A 60 -32.25 5.25 3.18
N ALA A 61 -32.47 6.02 2.12
CA ALA A 61 -31.39 6.56 1.29
C ALA A 61 -30.46 7.50 2.10
N GLU A 62 -31.00 8.38 2.93
CA GLU A 62 -30.24 9.27 3.81
C GLU A 62 -29.41 8.48 4.82
N ALA A 63 -30.02 7.50 5.52
CA ALA A 63 -29.30 6.67 6.48
C ALA A 63 -28.19 5.84 5.81
N SER A 64 -28.42 5.31 4.61
CA SER A 64 -27.40 4.58 3.84
C SER A 64 -26.24 5.46 3.37
N ARG A 65 -26.46 6.77 3.13
CA ARG A 65 -25.39 7.73 2.76
C ARG A 65 -24.60 8.19 3.97
N GLU A 66 -25.30 8.56 5.04
CA GLU A 66 -24.74 9.28 6.19
C GLU A 66 -24.26 8.36 7.32
N TRP A 67 -24.78 7.14 7.39
CA TRP A 67 -24.46 6.19 8.45
C TRP A 67 -23.94 4.85 7.92
N GLY A 68 -24.44 4.40 6.77
CA GLY A 68 -24.19 3.05 6.27
C GLY A 68 -24.88 1.96 7.11
N ILE A 69 -25.66 2.36 8.12
CA ILE A 69 -26.38 1.48 9.04
C ILE A 69 -27.67 2.16 9.51
N PHE A 70 -28.72 1.38 9.69
CA PHE A 70 -29.98 1.82 10.29
C PHE A 70 -30.74 0.65 10.89
N GLN A 71 -31.73 0.94 11.73
CA GLN A 71 -32.65 -0.04 12.29
C GLN A 71 -34.00 0.07 11.56
N VAL A 72 -34.66 -1.07 11.33
CA VAL A 72 -36.01 -1.11 10.76
C VAL A 72 -36.98 -1.78 11.72
N VAL A 73 -38.13 -1.15 11.92
CA VAL A 73 -39.28 -1.67 12.68
C VAL A 73 -40.46 -1.91 11.75
N ASN A 74 -41.44 -2.70 12.21
CA ASN A 74 -42.63 -3.05 11.44
C ASN A 74 -42.31 -3.62 10.04
N HIS A 75 -41.21 -4.37 9.93
CA HIS A 75 -40.69 -4.93 8.69
C HIS A 75 -41.54 -6.09 8.12
N GLY A 76 -42.51 -6.59 8.88
CA GLY A 76 -43.46 -7.63 8.44
C GLY A 76 -43.06 -9.07 8.76
N ILE A 77 -41.94 -9.31 9.46
CA ILE A 77 -41.60 -10.64 9.99
C ILE A 77 -42.35 -10.79 11.33
N PRO A 78 -43.12 -11.87 11.56
CA PRO A 78 -43.82 -12.07 12.83
C PRO A 78 -42.86 -12.10 14.03
N SER A 79 -43.19 -11.39 15.11
CA SER A 79 -42.37 -11.35 16.34
C SER A 79 -42.17 -12.75 16.94
N ASP A 80 -43.22 -13.60 16.90
CA ASP A 80 -43.14 -14.98 17.37
C ASP A 80 -42.16 -15.83 16.57
N LEU A 81 -41.97 -15.52 15.28
CA LEU A 81 -40.99 -16.20 14.43
C LEU A 81 -39.57 -15.77 14.76
N ILE A 82 -39.34 -14.48 15.01
CA ILE A 82 -38.04 -13.97 15.52
C ILE A 82 -37.71 -14.60 16.87
N ALA A 83 -38.68 -14.68 17.78
CA ALA A 83 -38.50 -15.31 19.09
C ALA A 83 -38.15 -16.81 18.94
N LYS A 84 -38.81 -17.53 18.04
CA LYS A 84 -38.47 -18.93 17.71
C LYS A 84 -37.07 -19.06 17.11
N LEU A 85 -36.66 -18.17 16.20
CA LEU A 85 -35.31 -18.15 15.61
C LEU A 85 -34.24 -17.98 16.69
N GLN A 86 -34.48 -17.05 17.63
CA GLN A 86 -33.58 -16.82 18.76
C GLN A 86 -33.54 -18.03 19.70
N ASP A 87 -34.70 -18.65 19.99
CA ASP A 87 -34.81 -19.82 20.85
C ASP A 87 -34.06 -21.04 20.27
N VAL A 88 -34.25 -21.36 18.99
CA VAL A 88 -33.54 -22.51 18.38
C VAL A 88 -32.03 -22.28 18.29
N GLY A 89 -31.59 -21.03 18.05
CA GLY A 89 -30.18 -20.66 18.08
C GLY A 89 -29.58 -20.78 19.49
N ARG A 90 -30.30 -20.30 20.51
CA ARG A 90 -29.89 -20.41 21.91
C ARG A 90 -29.75 -21.86 22.35
N LYS A 91 -30.78 -22.67 22.10
CA LYS A 91 -30.78 -24.11 22.43
C LYS A 91 -29.61 -24.85 21.80
N PHE A 92 -29.20 -24.48 20.58
CA PHE A 92 -28.01 -25.06 19.95
C PHE A 92 -26.72 -24.76 20.75
N PHE A 93 -26.51 -23.52 21.20
CA PHE A 93 -25.31 -23.17 21.97
C PHE A 93 -25.32 -23.69 23.42
N GLU A 94 -26.49 -24.07 23.93
CA GLU A 94 -26.69 -24.76 25.21
C GLU A 94 -26.40 -26.28 25.14
N LEU A 95 -26.29 -26.86 23.94
CA LEU A 95 -25.93 -28.27 23.76
C LEU A 95 -24.50 -28.56 24.24
N SER A 96 -24.22 -29.85 24.45
CA SER A 96 -22.89 -30.32 24.80
C SER A 96 -21.88 -29.98 23.70
N GLN A 97 -20.60 -29.90 24.07
CA GLN A 97 -19.55 -29.59 23.11
C GLN A 97 -19.48 -30.66 22.01
N GLU A 98 -19.67 -31.93 22.36
CA GLU A 98 -19.67 -33.07 21.45
C GLU A 98 -20.77 -32.95 20.39
N GLU A 99 -21.98 -32.54 20.77
CA GLU A 99 -23.09 -32.35 19.83
C GLU A 99 -22.83 -31.19 18.86
N LYS A 100 -22.23 -30.09 19.34
CA LYS A 100 -21.86 -28.93 18.49
C LYS A 100 -20.75 -29.28 17.50
N GLU A 101 -19.79 -30.12 17.89
CA GLU A 101 -18.69 -30.54 17.02
C GLU A 101 -19.13 -31.44 15.85
N LEU A 102 -20.28 -32.13 15.94
CA LEU A 102 -20.81 -32.96 14.85
C LEU A 102 -21.04 -32.18 13.54
N ILE A 103 -21.31 -30.88 13.67
CA ILE A 103 -21.52 -29.95 12.54
C ILE A 103 -20.40 -28.92 12.42
N ALA A 104 -19.27 -29.12 13.10
CA ALA A 104 -18.13 -28.23 13.00
C ALA A 104 -17.54 -28.23 11.60
N ARG A 105 -16.97 -27.07 11.22
CA ARG A 105 -16.27 -26.93 9.96
C ARG A 105 -15.01 -27.82 9.97
N PRO A 106 -14.86 -28.79 9.04
CA PRO A 106 -13.66 -29.61 8.97
C PRO A 106 -12.42 -28.76 8.64
N PRO A 107 -11.23 -29.06 9.20
CA PRO A 107 -10.01 -28.28 8.97
C PRO A 107 -9.62 -28.12 7.49
N ASP A 108 -9.86 -29.15 6.67
CA ASP A 108 -9.50 -29.19 5.25
C ASP A 108 -10.68 -28.84 4.31
N SER A 109 -11.81 -28.38 4.86
CA SER A 109 -13.00 -28.06 4.08
C SER A 109 -12.83 -26.77 3.27
N LYS A 110 -13.16 -26.83 1.98
CA LYS A 110 -13.32 -25.63 1.13
C LYS A 110 -14.61 -24.86 1.43
N SER A 111 -15.54 -25.44 2.20
CA SER A 111 -16.77 -24.77 2.63
C SER A 111 -16.50 -23.91 3.86
N ILE A 112 -17.07 -22.70 3.88
CA ILE A 112 -17.06 -21.80 5.03
C ILE A 112 -18.14 -22.15 6.07
N GLU A 113 -19.04 -23.08 5.76
CA GLU A 113 -20.16 -23.50 6.61
C GLU A 113 -19.71 -24.41 7.77
N GLY A 114 -20.44 -24.36 8.89
CA GLY A 114 -20.27 -25.18 10.08
C GLY A 114 -20.08 -24.38 11.37
N TYR A 115 -19.99 -25.11 12.48
CA TYR A 115 -19.65 -24.57 13.79
C TYR A 115 -18.15 -24.26 13.92
N GLY A 116 -17.81 -23.10 14.51
CA GLY A 116 -16.50 -22.49 14.39
C GLY A 116 -16.21 -21.41 15.45
N SER A 117 -14.92 -21.11 15.66
CA SER A 117 -14.47 -19.99 16.52
C SER A 117 -13.46 -19.08 15.81
N LYS A 118 -12.97 -19.48 14.63
CA LYS A 118 -11.97 -18.74 13.85
C LYS A 118 -12.65 -17.90 12.78
N LEU A 119 -12.48 -16.57 12.87
CA LEU A 119 -13.03 -15.60 11.92
C LEU A 119 -12.03 -15.13 10.85
N GLN A 120 -10.72 -15.27 11.08
CA GLN A 120 -9.67 -14.82 10.15
C GLN A 120 -8.50 -15.83 10.12
N ASN A 121 -7.99 -16.12 8.91
CA ASN A 121 -6.84 -17.01 8.69
C ASN A 121 -5.53 -16.22 8.69
N THR A 122 -5.23 -15.50 9.78
CA THR A 122 -3.95 -14.79 9.97
C THR A 122 -3.24 -15.37 11.20
N PRO A 123 -2.06 -16.01 11.04
CA PRO A 123 -1.34 -16.65 12.15
C PRO A 123 -0.90 -15.74 13.29
N GLN A 124 -0.96 -14.41 13.09
CA GLN A 124 -0.52 -13.38 14.04
C GLN A 124 -1.64 -12.47 14.55
N ALA A 125 -2.90 -12.69 14.14
CA ALA A 125 -4.02 -11.87 14.61
C ALA A 125 -4.54 -12.36 15.98
N LYS A 126 -4.74 -11.43 16.92
CA LYS A 126 -5.40 -11.68 18.21
C LYS A 126 -6.78 -12.32 18.00
N LYS A 127 -7.11 -13.37 18.77
CA LYS A 127 -8.36 -14.14 18.66
C LYS A 127 -9.57 -13.31 19.10
N SER A 128 -10.70 -13.52 18.42
CA SER A 128 -11.97 -12.86 18.71
C SER A 128 -12.76 -13.67 19.76
N TRP A 129 -13.44 -13.00 20.69
CA TRP A 129 -14.19 -13.66 21.77
C TRP A 129 -15.59 -14.10 21.29
N VAL A 130 -15.64 -15.07 20.37
CA VAL A 130 -16.90 -15.52 19.74
C VAL A 130 -16.81 -16.95 19.24
N ASP A 131 -17.85 -17.72 19.51
CA ASP A 131 -18.18 -18.94 18.78
C ASP A 131 -19.33 -18.67 17.80
N HIS A 132 -19.37 -19.37 16.68
CA HIS A 132 -20.39 -19.15 15.66
C HIS A 132 -20.82 -20.43 14.96
N LEU A 133 -22.06 -20.43 14.48
CA LEU A 133 -22.58 -21.40 13.52
C LEU A 133 -22.91 -20.66 12.23
N PHE A 134 -22.32 -21.06 11.10
CA PHE A 134 -22.48 -20.39 9.81
C PHE A 134 -22.99 -21.36 8.74
N HIS A 135 -24.08 -21.05 8.05
CA HIS A 135 -24.67 -21.93 7.03
C HIS A 135 -25.61 -21.18 6.08
N ARG A 136 -25.86 -21.75 4.91
CA ARG A 136 -26.85 -21.22 3.95
C ARG A 136 -28.27 -21.50 4.38
N ILE A 137 -29.14 -20.48 4.26
CA ILE A 137 -30.60 -20.58 4.44
C ILE A 137 -31.40 -20.26 3.17
N TRP A 138 -30.75 -19.72 2.12
CA TRP A 138 -31.35 -19.47 0.80
C TRP A 138 -30.26 -19.41 -0.27
N PRO A 139 -30.53 -19.80 -1.54
CA PRO A 139 -31.75 -20.43 -2.03
C PRO A 139 -31.85 -21.92 -1.64
N PRO A 140 -33.05 -22.54 -1.63
CA PRO A 140 -33.23 -23.92 -1.17
C PRO A 140 -32.30 -24.96 -1.81
N PRO A 141 -31.98 -24.91 -3.12
CA PRO A 141 -31.04 -25.85 -3.75
C PRO A 141 -29.60 -25.73 -3.25
N SER A 142 -29.22 -24.59 -2.66
CA SER A 142 -27.86 -24.34 -2.17
C SER A 142 -27.69 -24.68 -0.67
N ILE A 143 -28.78 -25.03 0.02
CA ILE A 143 -28.76 -25.36 1.45
C ILE A 143 -28.04 -26.69 1.67
N ASN A 144 -27.02 -26.66 2.53
CA ASN A 144 -26.31 -27.85 2.94
C ASN A 144 -26.71 -28.27 4.36
N TYR A 145 -27.76 -29.11 4.44
CA TYR A 145 -28.29 -29.58 5.72
C TYR A 145 -27.26 -30.31 6.59
N LYS A 146 -26.13 -30.79 6.05
CA LYS A 146 -25.06 -31.40 6.86
C LYS A 146 -24.57 -30.46 7.97
N PHE A 147 -24.55 -29.16 7.70
CA PHE A 147 -24.10 -28.14 8.65
C PHE A 147 -25.23 -27.57 9.52
N TRP A 148 -26.46 -28.07 9.39
CA TRP A 148 -27.58 -27.67 10.23
C TRP A 148 -27.68 -28.61 11.45
N PRO A 149 -27.84 -28.08 12.67
CA PRO A 149 -28.13 -28.85 13.87
C PRO A 149 -29.35 -29.77 13.73
N THR A 150 -29.23 -31.02 14.21
CA THR A 150 -30.37 -31.91 14.44
C THR A 150 -31.20 -31.52 15.66
N ASN A 151 -30.51 -30.98 16.67
CA ASN A 151 -31.08 -30.58 17.94
C ASN A 151 -30.95 -29.05 18.07
N PRO A 152 -32.05 -28.32 18.38
CA PRO A 152 -33.42 -28.83 18.51
C PRO A 152 -34.03 -29.25 17.15
N PRO A 153 -34.97 -30.22 17.12
CA PRO A 153 -35.62 -30.68 15.87
C PRO A 153 -36.34 -29.59 15.08
N SER A 154 -36.73 -28.49 15.74
CA SER A 154 -37.33 -27.32 15.09
C SER A 154 -36.34 -26.48 14.27
N TYR A 155 -35.03 -26.77 14.37
CA TYR A 155 -34.00 -26.07 13.59
C TYR A 155 -33.98 -26.50 12.12
N ARG A 156 -34.17 -27.81 11.84
CA ARG A 156 -34.09 -28.42 10.49
C ARG A 156 -35.08 -29.56 10.30
N PHE A 157 -35.55 -29.76 9.07
CA PHE A 157 -36.40 -30.90 8.71
C PHE A 157 -35.59 -32.22 8.60
N LEU A 158 -36.05 -33.29 9.27
CA LEU A 158 -35.56 -34.66 9.06
C LEU A 158 -36.67 -35.48 8.40
N SER A 159 -36.54 -35.73 7.09
CA SER A 159 -37.51 -36.44 6.23
C SER A 159 -37.76 -37.92 6.59
N LEU A 160 -37.41 -38.41 7.78
CA LEU A 160 -37.46 -39.84 8.14
C LEU A 160 -38.39 -40.18 9.32
N SER A 161 -39.23 -39.27 9.79
CA SER A 161 -40.27 -39.63 10.77
C SER A 161 -41.65 -39.69 10.12
N LEU A 162 -42.18 -40.91 10.02
CA LEU A 162 -43.56 -41.24 9.67
C LEU A 162 -44.52 -40.77 10.78
N VAL A 163 -44.67 -39.46 10.99
CA VAL A 163 -45.68 -38.90 11.88
C VAL A 163 -46.57 -37.96 11.09
N SER A 164 -47.73 -38.50 10.72
CA SER A 164 -48.87 -37.81 10.15
C SER A 164 -49.49 -36.88 11.20
N SER A 165 -48.93 -35.68 11.41
CA SER A 165 -49.62 -34.61 12.14
C SER A 165 -49.46 -33.28 11.38
N PRO A 166 -50.54 -32.73 10.79
CA PRO A 166 -50.46 -31.54 9.94
C PRO A 166 -50.30 -30.21 10.69
N TYR A 167 -50.02 -30.23 12.01
CA TYR A 167 -50.05 -29.02 12.84
C TYR A 167 -48.73 -28.63 13.52
N PHE A 168 -47.62 -29.37 13.37
CA PHE A 168 -46.41 -29.03 14.13
C PHE A 168 -45.09 -29.48 13.50
N THR A 169 -44.65 -28.79 12.45
CA THR A 169 -43.23 -28.57 12.11
C THR A 169 -43.16 -27.56 10.97
N ARG A 170 -43.11 -26.26 11.28
CA ARG A 170 -42.57 -25.28 10.33
C ARG A 170 -41.09 -25.12 10.64
N GLU A 171 -40.23 -25.28 9.64
CA GLU A 171 -38.79 -25.13 9.77
C GLU A 171 -38.47 -23.66 10.07
N VAL A 172 -38.06 -23.34 11.31
CA VAL A 172 -37.93 -21.94 11.77
C VAL A 172 -37.02 -21.12 10.86
N ASN A 173 -35.88 -21.67 10.44
CA ASN A 173 -34.91 -20.98 9.58
C ASN A 173 -35.43 -20.79 8.15
N GLU A 174 -36.14 -21.76 7.58
CA GLU A 174 -36.67 -21.66 6.21
C GLU A 174 -37.89 -20.74 6.16
N GLU A 175 -38.75 -20.79 7.17
CA GLU A 175 -39.86 -19.84 7.31
C GLU A 175 -39.34 -18.42 7.50
N TYR A 176 -38.32 -18.23 8.35
CA TYR A 176 -37.64 -16.95 8.50
C TYR A 176 -37.03 -16.44 7.19
N ALA A 177 -36.35 -17.30 6.42
CA ALA A 177 -35.76 -16.94 5.13
C ALA A 177 -36.80 -16.39 4.13
N LYS A 178 -38.03 -16.94 4.14
CA LYS A 178 -39.12 -16.48 3.25
C LYS A 178 -39.51 -15.03 3.54
N TYR A 179 -39.76 -14.69 4.80
CA TYR A 179 -40.10 -13.31 5.18
C TYR A 179 -38.90 -12.37 5.03
N LEU A 180 -37.69 -12.85 5.31
CA LEU A 180 -36.47 -12.06 5.17
C LEU A 180 -36.23 -11.62 3.72
N ARG A 181 -36.56 -12.47 2.74
CA ARG A 181 -36.50 -12.11 1.31
C ARG A 181 -37.41 -10.94 0.98
N GLU A 182 -38.62 -10.90 1.53
CA GLU A 182 -39.55 -9.77 1.31
C GLU A 182 -38.99 -8.46 1.88
N VAL A 183 -38.36 -8.52 3.06
CA VAL A 183 -37.66 -7.37 3.65
C VAL A 183 -36.49 -6.93 2.76
N ALA A 184 -35.66 -7.87 2.31
CA ALA A 184 -34.54 -7.60 1.43
C ALA A 184 -34.99 -6.94 0.11
N ASP A 185 -36.06 -7.45 -0.51
CA ASP A 185 -36.61 -6.90 -1.76
C ASP A 185 -37.07 -5.45 -1.59
N LYS A 186 -37.74 -5.13 -0.47
CA LYS A 186 -38.12 -3.75 -0.13
C LYS A 186 -36.89 -2.85 0.04
N LEU A 187 -35.86 -3.34 0.72
CA LEU A 187 -34.62 -2.58 0.93
C LEU A 187 -33.87 -2.33 -0.37
N PHE A 188 -33.69 -3.33 -1.23
CA PHE A 188 -33.07 -3.13 -2.55
C PHE A 188 -33.87 -2.17 -3.43
N THR A 189 -35.20 -2.26 -3.38
CA THR A 189 -36.09 -1.32 -4.08
C THR A 189 -35.86 0.09 -3.58
N ALA A 190 -35.84 0.28 -2.26
CA ALA A 190 -35.63 1.58 -1.66
C ALA A 190 -34.27 2.19 -1.99
N LEU A 191 -33.21 1.39 -1.89
CA LEU A 191 -31.86 1.82 -2.22
C LEU A 191 -31.72 2.20 -3.70
N SER A 192 -32.34 1.44 -4.60
CA SER A 192 -32.27 1.70 -6.06
C SER A 192 -32.99 3.00 -6.41
N LEU A 193 -34.23 3.17 -5.94
CA LEU A 193 -35.01 4.39 -6.13
C LEU A 193 -34.31 5.61 -5.52
N GLY A 194 -33.70 5.45 -4.34
CA GLY A 194 -32.91 6.50 -3.70
C GLY A 194 -31.71 6.98 -4.52
N LEU A 195 -31.20 6.18 -5.45
CA LEU A 195 -30.15 6.56 -6.40
C LEU A 195 -30.68 7.18 -7.70
N GLY A 196 -32.01 7.22 -7.88
CA GLY A 196 -32.67 7.60 -9.13
C GLY A 196 -32.65 6.49 -10.19
N LEU A 197 -32.53 5.22 -9.77
CA LEU A 197 -32.55 4.05 -10.65
C LEU A 197 -33.91 3.35 -10.62
N GLU A 198 -34.14 2.43 -11.55
CA GLU A 198 -35.27 1.51 -11.48
C GLU A 198 -35.19 0.62 -10.23
N GLY A 199 -36.34 0.29 -9.63
CA GLY A 199 -36.40 -0.37 -8.31
C GLY A 199 -35.65 -1.70 -8.21
N HIS A 200 -35.46 -2.42 -9.31
CA HIS A 200 -34.76 -3.72 -9.30
C HIS A 200 -33.25 -3.61 -9.52
N ALA A 201 -32.72 -2.43 -9.89
CA ALA A 201 -31.35 -2.27 -10.40
C ALA A 201 -30.26 -2.77 -9.44
N LEU A 202 -30.31 -2.39 -8.16
CA LEU A 202 -29.30 -2.86 -7.19
C LEU A 202 -29.47 -4.34 -6.84
N LYS A 203 -30.69 -4.88 -6.86
CA LYS A 203 -30.93 -6.31 -6.63
C LYS A 203 -30.31 -7.13 -7.75
N GLU A 204 -30.53 -6.73 -9.00
CA GLU A 204 -29.92 -7.38 -10.16
C GLU A 204 -28.39 -7.27 -10.13
N GLY A 205 -27.86 -6.08 -9.84
CA GLY A 205 -26.42 -5.87 -9.69
C GLY A 205 -25.79 -6.72 -8.58
N ALA A 206 -26.53 -7.00 -7.50
CA ALA A 206 -26.08 -7.87 -6.41
C ALA A 206 -26.25 -9.37 -6.70
N GLY A 207 -26.79 -9.76 -7.86
CA GLY A 207 -26.97 -11.17 -8.26
C GLY A 207 -28.40 -11.63 -8.49
N GLY A 208 -29.37 -10.73 -8.43
CA GLY A 208 -30.78 -11.00 -8.70
C GLY A 208 -31.36 -12.09 -7.79
N GLU A 209 -32.09 -13.03 -8.39
CA GLU A 209 -32.66 -14.18 -7.68
C GLU A 209 -31.61 -15.23 -7.23
N GLY A 210 -30.35 -15.07 -7.67
CA GLY A 210 -29.26 -15.97 -7.28
C GLY A 210 -28.59 -15.59 -5.96
N ILE A 211 -28.97 -14.49 -5.31
CA ILE A 211 -28.36 -14.06 -4.04
C ILE A 211 -28.50 -15.18 -2.99
N GLU A 212 -27.36 -15.56 -2.40
CA GLU A 212 -27.27 -16.53 -1.32
C GLU A 212 -27.45 -15.83 0.03
N PHE A 213 -28.30 -16.38 0.89
CA PHE A 213 -28.51 -15.84 2.24
C PHE A 213 -27.75 -16.74 3.21
N MET A 214 -26.68 -16.18 3.78
CA MET A 214 -25.80 -16.86 4.71
C MET A 214 -26.15 -16.46 6.14
N LEU A 215 -26.76 -17.35 6.92
CA LEU A 215 -27.07 -17.10 8.32
C LEU A 215 -25.87 -17.44 9.19
N LYS A 216 -25.46 -16.49 10.02
CA LYS A 216 -24.47 -16.70 11.07
C LYS A 216 -25.10 -16.44 12.43
N ILE A 217 -25.03 -17.43 13.31
CA ILE A 217 -25.42 -17.26 14.71
C ILE A 217 -24.13 -17.05 15.48
N ASN A 218 -23.89 -15.83 15.96
CA ASN A 218 -22.75 -15.52 16.80
C ASN A 218 -23.15 -15.65 18.27
N TYR A 219 -22.34 -16.36 19.05
CA TYR A 219 -22.44 -16.51 20.49
C TYR A 219 -21.20 -15.93 21.15
N TYR A 220 -21.39 -14.90 21.96
CA TYR A 220 -20.34 -14.24 22.73
C TYR A 220 -20.52 -14.63 24.20
N PRO A 221 -19.71 -15.56 24.73
CA PRO A 221 -19.80 -15.97 26.13
C PRO A 221 -19.54 -14.78 27.08
N PRO A 222 -20.10 -14.79 28.29
CA PRO A 222 -19.74 -13.83 29.34
C PRO A 222 -18.21 -13.76 29.51
N CYS A 223 -17.67 -12.55 29.62
CA CYS A 223 -16.21 -12.32 29.65
C CYS A 223 -15.81 -11.63 30.96
N PRO A 224 -14.82 -12.13 31.73
CA PRO A 224 -14.42 -11.50 32.99
C PRO A 224 -13.75 -10.13 32.79
N ARG A 225 -13.14 -9.89 31.61
CA ARG A 225 -12.46 -8.64 31.22
C ARG A 225 -12.98 -8.10 29.88
N PRO A 226 -14.25 -7.65 29.83
CA PRO A 226 -14.85 -7.12 28.60
C PRO A 226 -14.19 -5.81 28.14
N ASP A 227 -13.46 -5.15 29.05
CA ASP A 227 -12.66 -3.94 28.80
C ASP A 227 -11.44 -4.18 27.90
N LEU A 228 -10.95 -5.43 27.83
CA LEU A 228 -9.70 -5.78 27.14
C LEU A 228 -9.90 -6.53 25.83
N THR A 229 -11.09 -7.08 25.57
CA THR A 229 -11.33 -7.96 24.41
C THR A 229 -12.49 -7.48 23.54
N LEU A 230 -12.53 -7.99 22.31
CA LEU A 230 -13.59 -7.74 21.35
C LEU A 230 -14.21 -9.07 20.93
N GLY A 231 -15.53 -9.09 20.84
CA GLY A 231 -16.28 -10.19 20.28
C GLY A 231 -16.00 -10.35 18.79
N VAL A 232 -16.03 -9.25 18.04
CA VAL A 232 -15.54 -9.17 16.65
C VAL A 232 -14.80 -7.84 16.47
N VAL A 233 -13.64 -7.90 15.81
CA VAL A 233 -12.83 -6.71 15.51
C VAL A 233 -13.52 -5.75 14.54
N ALA A 234 -13.00 -4.52 14.43
CA ALA A 234 -13.48 -3.55 13.47
C ALA A 234 -13.37 -4.09 12.03
N HIS A 235 -14.49 -4.10 11.29
CA HIS A 235 -14.56 -4.53 9.90
C HIS A 235 -15.77 -3.90 9.17
N THR A 236 -15.77 -4.00 7.85
CA THR A 236 -16.96 -3.82 7.00
C THR A 236 -17.41 -5.19 6.48
N ASP A 237 -18.67 -5.29 6.07
CA ASP A 237 -19.23 -6.54 5.55
C ASP A 237 -19.01 -6.66 4.03
N LEU A 238 -18.45 -7.78 3.58
CA LEU A 238 -18.21 -8.05 2.16
C LEU A 238 -19.50 -8.29 1.34
N SER A 239 -20.64 -8.48 2.01
CA SER A 239 -21.94 -8.75 1.40
C SER A 239 -22.53 -7.51 0.70
N ALA A 240 -23.69 -7.67 0.06
CA ALA A 240 -24.48 -6.52 -0.41
C ALA A 240 -25.18 -5.83 0.76
N LEU A 241 -25.89 -6.61 1.56
CA LEU A 241 -26.56 -6.18 2.77
C LEU A 241 -26.32 -7.21 3.87
N THR A 242 -26.27 -6.74 5.11
CA THR A 242 -26.39 -7.61 6.29
C THR A 242 -27.66 -7.24 7.02
N ILE A 243 -28.54 -8.23 7.24
CA ILE A 243 -29.76 -8.06 8.02
C ILE A 243 -29.59 -8.81 9.34
N LEU A 244 -29.49 -8.07 10.43
CA LEU A 244 -29.11 -8.60 11.74
C LEU A 244 -30.29 -8.54 12.71
N VAL A 245 -30.61 -9.68 13.32
CA VAL A 245 -31.46 -9.75 14.52
C VAL A 245 -30.56 -9.68 15.77
N PRO A 246 -30.66 -8.63 16.60
CA PRO A 246 -29.92 -8.53 17.86
C PRO A 246 -30.66 -9.24 19.00
N ASN A 247 -29.97 -9.48 20.13
CA ASN A 247 -30.63 -9.76 21.41
C ASN A 247 -30.59 -8.53 22.33
N GLU A 248 -31.24 -8.63 23.50
CA GLU A 248 -31.31 -7.57 24.52
C GLU A 248 -29.97 -7.16 25.14
N VAL A 249 -28.88 -7.90 24.86
CA VAL A 249 -27.56 -7.60 25.40
C VAL A 249 -26.83 -6.66 24.43
N PRO A 250 -26.50 -5.43 24.86
CA PRO A 250 -25.84 -4.45 24.01
C PRO A 250 -24.43 -4.91 23.62
N GLY A 251 -23.86 -4.27 22.60
CA GLY A 251 -22.46 -4.48 22.24
C GLY A 251 -22.12 -4.37 20.76
N LEU A 252 -23.08 -4.02 19.89
CA LEU A 252 -22.73 -3.60 18.53
C LEU A 252 -22.28 -2.14 18.58
N GLN A 253 -21.07 -1.86 18.09
CA GLN A 253 -20.53 -0.51 17.99
C GLN A 253 -20.19 -0.17 16.55
N ILE A 254 -20.50 1.06 16.14
CA ILE A 254 -20.25 1.60 14.79
C ILE A 254 -19.31 2.79 14.87
N PHE A 255 -18.41 2.91 13.90
CA PHE A 255 -17.45 3.99 13.86
C PHE A 255 -18.00 5.14 13.02
N LYS A 256 -18.25 6.28 13.67
CA LYS A 256 -18.76 7.49 13.02
C LYS A 256 -18.18 8.73 13.68
N ASP A 257 -17.81 9.72 12.87
CA ASP A 257 -17.26 11.01 13.32
C ASP A 257 -16.09 10.83 14.32
N GLU A 258 -15.16 9.93 13.97
CA GLU A 258 -13.99 9.54 14.77
C GLU A 258 -14.29 8.84 16.11
N ASN A 259 -15.55 8.47 16.35
CA ASN A 259 -16.01 7.89 17.62
C ASN A 259 -16.69 6.52 17.42
N TRP A 260 -16.57 5.65 18.43
CA TRP A 260 -17.32 4.40 18.50
C TRP A 260 -18.66 4.62 19.20
N ILE A 261 -19.75 4.50 18.44
CA ILE A 261 -21.14 4.69 18.87
C ILE A 261 -21.79 3.33 19.11
N GLU A 262 -22.46 3.15 20.24
CA GLU A 262 -23.21 1.92 20.53
C GLU A 262 -24.60 1.95 19.89
N ALA A 263 -24.97 0.89 19.17
CA ALA A 263 -26.30 0.73 18.62
C ALA A 263 -27.28 0.30 19.73
N LYS A 264 -28.28 1.15 19.99
CA LYS A 264 -29.32 0.87 21.00
C LYS A 264 -30.20 -0.30 20.56
N TYR A 265 -30.50 -1.19 21.50
CA TYR A 265 -31.43 -2.28 21.29
C TYR A 265 -32.87 -1.76 21.19
N ILE A 266 -33.53 -2.06 20.07
CA ILE A 266 -34.97 -1.84 19.88
C ILE A 266 -35.64 -3.22 19.76
N PRO A 267 -36.63 -3.55 20.61
CA PRO A 267 -37.33 -4.83 20.54
C PRO A 267 -37.95 -5.06 19.15
N ASN A 268 -37.76 -6.26 18.62
CA ASN A 268 -38.22 -6.67 17.28
C ASN A 268 -37.69 -5.82 16.11
N ALA A 269 -36.70 -4.94 16.29
CA ALA A 269 -36.07 -4.25 15.17
C ALA A 269 -35.02 -5.14 14.50
N LEU A 270 -34.85 -4.96 13.18
CA LEU A 270 -33.71 -5.51 12.44
C LEU A 270 -32.67 -4.40 12.25
N ILE A 271 -31.40 -4.73 12.41
CA ILE A 271 -30.29 -3.83 12.11
C ILE A 271 -29.80 -4.12 10.70
N ILE A 272 -29.78 -3.11 9.84
CA ILE A 272 -29.42 -3.21 8.42
C ILE A 272 -28.04 -2.57 8.23
N HIS A 273 -27.07 -3.34 7.74
CA HIS A 273 -25.78 -2.81 7.32
C HIS A 273 -25.74 -2.72 5.80
N ILE A 274 -25.20 -1.60 5.30
CA ILE A 274 -24.73 -1.51 3.93
C ILE A 274 -23.37 -2.20 3.85
N GLY A 275 -23.26 -3.18 2.96
CA GLY A 275 -22.00 -3.88 2.72
C GLY A 275 -21.22 -3.30 1.54
N ASP A 276 -19.99 -3.76 1.39
CA ASP A 276 -19.02 -3.27 0.41
C ASP A 276 -19.57 -3.36 -1.03
N GLN A 277 -20.40 -4.36 -1.37
CA GLN A 277 -20.95 -4.48 -2.72
C GLN A 277 -21.91 -3.34 -3.05
N ILE A 278 -22.75 -2.90 -2.10
CA ILE A 278 -23.67 -1.77 -2.33
C ILE A 278 -22.90 -0.45 -2.37
N GLU A 279 -21.85 -0.29 -1.58
CA GLU A 279 -20.97 0.88 -1.72
C GLU A 279 -20.37 0.95 -3.13
N ILE A 280 -19.89 -0.18 -3.67
CA ILE A 280 -19.37 -0.26 -5.04
C ILE A 280 -20.46 0.01 -6.08
N LEU A 281 -21.60 -0.68 -6.01
CA LEU A 281 -22.69 -0.57 -6.98
C LEU A 281 -23.35 0.82 -6.98
N SER A 282 -23.36 1.50 -5.83
CA SER A 282 -23.85 2.87 -5.70
C SER A 282 -22.81 3.93 -6.07
N ASN A 283 -21.61 3.51 -6.51
CA ASN A 283 -20.47 4.37 -6.82
C ASN A 283 -20.06 5.26 -5.64
N GLY A 284 -20.01 4.68 -4.45
CA GLY A 284 -19.61 5.35 -3.21
C GLY A 284 -20.66 6.29 -2.62
N LYS A 285 -21.88 6.35 -3.19
CA LYS A 285 -22.97 7.18 -2.63
C LYS A 285 -23.47 6.61 -1.31
N TYR A 286 -23.72 5.31 -1.24
CA TYR A 286 -23.99 4.62 0.02
C TYR A 286 -22.67 4.11 0.62
N LYS A 287 -22.55 4.13 1.94
CA LYS A 287 -21.29 3.84 2.64
C LYS A 287 -21.37 2.52 3.38
N ALA A 288 -20.35 1.68 3.24
CA ALA A 288 -20.22 0.51 4.09
C ALA A 288 -19.87 0.93 5.52
N VAL A 289 -20.57 0.36 6.50
CA VAL A 289 -20.40 0.73 7.92
C VAL A 289 -19.21 0.00 8.53
N LEU A 290 -18.21 0.75 9.00
CA LEU A 290 -17.15 0.20 9.83
C LEU A 290 -17.71 -0.07 11.24
N HIS A 291 -17.72 -1.33 11.66
CA HIS A 291 -18.37 -1.74 12.90
C HIS A 291 -17.56 -2.82 13.64
N ARG A 292 -17.78 -2.94 14.95
CA ARG A 292 -17.16 -3.93 15.84
C ARG A 292 -18.15 -4.43 16.88
N THR A 293 -17.82 -5.53 17.55
CA THR A 293 -18.67 -6.10 18.61
C THR A 293 -17.91 -6.20 19.93
N THR A 294 -18.48 -5.66 21.00
CA THR A 294 -18.02 -5.81 22.38
C THR A 294 -18.74 -6.99 23.06
N VAL A 295 -18.25 -7.37 24.24
CA VAL A 295 -18.77 -8.48 25.04
C VAL A 295 -19.20 -7.99 26.41
N ALA A 296 -20.12 -8.71 27.05
CA ALA A 296 -20.63 -8.35 28.37
C ALA A 296 -20.00 -9.23 29.47
N LYS A 297 -19.97 -8.69 30.70
CA LYS A 297 -19.40 -9.41 31.85
C LYS A 297 -20.27 -10.57 32.31
N ASP A 298 -21.57 -10.31 32.49
CA ASP A 298 -22.45 -11.21 33.24
C ASP A 298 -23.44 -12.00 32.36
N LYS A 299 -23.61 -11.61 31.09
CA LYS A 299 -24.58 -12.21 30.18
C LYS A 299 -23.95 -12.56 28.84
N ALA A 300 -24.38 -13.68 28.26
CA ALA A 300 -24.00 -14.04 26.90
C ALA A 300 -24.72 -13.11 25.91
N ARG A 301 -23.96 -12.53 24.98
CA ARG A 301 -24.53 -11.77 23.85
C ARG A 301 -24.73 -12.72 22.68
N MET A 302 -25.82 -12.57 21.93
CA MET A 302 -26.07 -13.32 20.71
C MET A 302 -26.57 -12.43 19.59
N SER A 303 -26.28 -12.79 18.35
CA SER A 303 -26.79 -12.09 17.16
C SER A 303 -26.95 -13.05 15.99
N TRP A 304 -27.94 -12.81 15.15
CA TRP A 304 -28.24 -13.60 13.95
C TRP A 304 -28.14 -12.74 12.68
N PRO A 305 -26.93 -12.28 12.27
CA PRO A 305 -26.75 -11.66 10.96
C PRO A 305 -26.98 -12.65 9.82
N VAL A 306 -27.75 -12.20 8.83
CA VAL A 306 -27.86 -12.84 7.52
C VAL A 306 -27.15 -11.96 6.49
N PHE A 307 -26.13 -12.52 5.87
CA PHE A 307 -25.37 -11.86 4.80
C PHE A 307 -26.00 -12.20 3.45
N LEU A 308 -26.34 -11.18 2.67
CA LEU A 308 -26.85 -11.32 1.32
C LEU A 308 -25.68 -11.28 0.35
N GLU A 309 -25.23 -12.45 -0.07
CA GLU A 309 -24.03 -12.66 -0.88
C GLU A 309 -24.40 -12.92 -2.35
N PRO A 310 -23.75 -12.25 -3.32
CA PRO A 310 -23.91 -12.58 -4.73
C PRO A 310 -23.63 -14.07 -5.06
N PRO A 311 -24.39 -14.69 -5.99
CA PRO A 311 -24.22 -16.07 -6.40
C PRO A 311 -22.81 -16.34 -6.90
N GLY A 312 -22.23 -17.45 -6.44
CA GLY A 312 -20.89 -17.82 -6.85
C GLY A 312 -19.83 -16.87 -6.32
N ILE A 313 -20.04 -16.26 -5.16
CA ILE A 313 -18.93 -15.67 -4.39
C ILE A 313 -17.84 -16.69 -4.12
N SER A 314 -18.09 -18.00 -4.09
CA SER A 314 -17.01 -19.01 -4.13
C SER A 314 -16.21 -18.99 -5.44
N ARG A 315 -16.82 -18.65 -6.58
CA ARG A 315 -16.20 -18.42 -7.90
C ARG A 315 -15.60 -17.02 -8.04
N TRP A 316 -16.15 -16.00 -7.38
CA TRP A 316 -15.61 -14.66 -7.30
C TRP A 316 -14.54 -14.50 -6.24
N ILE A 317 -14.51 -15.28 -5.15
CA ILE A 317 -13.46 -15.36 -4.11
C ILE A 317 -12.35 -16.34 -4.53
N SER A 318 -12.68 -17.41 -5.27
CA SER A 318 -11.61 -18.21 -5.90
C SER A 318 -10.97 -17.53 -7.11
N ARG A 319 -11.62 -16.49 -7.69
CA ARG A 319 -11.01 -15.59 -8.68
C ARG A 319 -10.56 -14.24 -8.11
N LEU A 320 -11.12 -13.81 -6.99
CA LEU A 320 -10.57 -12.80 -6.10
C LEU A 320 -9.62 -13.51 -5.13
N GLY A 321 -8.50 -13.99 -5.69
CA GLY A 321 -7.27 -13.56 -5.06
C GLY A 321 -7.30 -12.03 -4.93
N ASN A 322 -6.53 -11.45 -4.01
CA ASN A 322 -6.36 -9.99 -3.84
C ASN A 322 -6.76 -9.20 -5.10
N PRO A 323 -7.68 -8.22 -5.04
CA PRO A 323 -8.16 -7.50 -6.22
C PRO A 323 -7.00 -7.22 -7.18
N VAL A 324 -7.11 -7.71 -8.43
CA VAL A 324 -6.02 -7.61 -9.42
C VAL A 324 -5.68 -6.14 -9.73
N GLY A 325 -6.61 -5.23 -9.42
CA GLY A 325 -6.42 -3.78 -9.35
C GLY A 325 -7.76 -3.03 -9.30
N GLU A 326 -7.72 -1.77 -8.89
CA GLU A 326 -8.83 -0.79 -8.98
C GLU A 326 -8.54 0.17 -10.15
N ILE A 327 -9.56 0.56 -10.91
CA ILE A 327 -9.41 1.46 -12.07
C ILE A 327 -10.22 2.74 -11.85
N HIS A 328 -9.54 3.88 -11.74
CA HIS A 328 -10.19 5.19 -11.67
C HIS A 328 -10.56 5.68 -13.08
N LEU A 329 -11.85 5.63 -13.40
CA LEU A 329 -12.37 5.97 -14.75
C LEU A 329 -12.13 7.44 -15.16
N LYS A 330 -11.99 8.34 -14.18
CA LYS A 330 -11.77 9.80 -14.37
C LYS A 330 -10.51 10.13 -15.18
N VAL A 331 -9.52 9.24 -15.20
CA VAL A 331 -8.22 9.41 -15.88
C VAL A 331 -7.92 8.31 -16.92
N SER A 332 -8.96 7.57 -17.34
CA SER A 332 -8.84 6.47 -18.31
C SER A 332 -9.36 6.86 -19.69
N SER A 333 -8.74 6.41 -20.77
CA SER A 333 -9.27 6.51 -22.14
C SER A 333 -9.87 5.17 -22.55
N ILE A 334 -11.03 5.19 -23.19
CA ILE A 334 -11.74 3.98 -23.62
C ILE A 334 -11.63 3.92 -25.14
N LYS A 335 -11.20 2.78 -25.68
CA LYS A 335 -11.03 2.59 -27.13
C LYS A 335 -11.72 1.33 -27.60
N GLU A 336 -12.45 1.47 -28.69
CA GLU A 336 -13.03 0.35 -29.42
C GLU A 336 -11.97 -0.38 -30.25
N SER A 337 -12.04 -1.71 -30.30
CA SER A 337 -11.23 -2.49 -31.24
C SER A 337 -11.80 -2.35 -32.66
N ARG A 338 -10.94 -2.02 -33.63
CA ARG A 338 -11.33 -1.94 -35.05
C ARG A 338 -11.38 -3.31 -35.74
N SER A 339 -10.82 -4.35 -35.12
CA SER A 339 -10.69 -5.70 -35.69
C SER A 339 -11.58 -6.76 -35.04
N ASP A 340 -12.20 -6.45 -33.90
CA ASP A 340 -13.11 -7.36 -33.17
C ASP A 340 -14.26 -6.53 -32.61
N ASP A 341 -15.45 -6.72 -33.17
CA ASP A 341 -16.67 -5.96 -32.86
C ASP A 341 -17.28 -6.27 -31.49
N LYS A 342 -16.65 -7.17 -30.74
CA LYS A 342 -16.97 -7.47 -29.34
C LYS A 342 -15.93 -6.93 -28.37
N ARG A 343 -14.80 -6.42 -28.85
CA ARG A 343 -13.65 -6.05 -28.01
C ARG A 343 -13.54 -4.55 -27.83
N PHE A 344 -13.25 -4.13 -26.60
CA PHE A 344 -12.95 -2.75 -26.23
C PHE A 344 -11.85 -2.75 -25.18
N SER A 345 -11.16 -1.63 -25.03
CA SER A 345 -10.03 -1.52 -24.11
C SER A 345 -10.15 -0.27 -23.26
N ILE A 346 -9.91 -0.41 -21.97
CA ILE A 346 -9.79 0.71 -21.04
C ILE A 346 -8.32 0.91 -20.78
N PHE A 347 -7.82 2.08 -21.16
CA PHE A 347 -6.46 2.50 -20.95
C PHE A 347 -6.42 3.43 -19.75
N THR A 348 -5.94 2.93 -18.64
CA THR A 348 -5.34 3.78 -17.60
C THR A 348 -3.90 3.98 -18.04
N GLY A 349 -3.30 5.18 -17.91
CA GLY A 349 -1.98 5.52 -18.49
C GLY A 349 -0.79 4.56 -18.22
N THR A 350 -1.00 3.48 -17.46
CA THR A 350 -0.03 2.46 -17.07
C THR A 350 -0.45 1.02 -17.35
N LYS A 351 -1.73 0.77 -17.68
CA LYS A 351 -2.24 -0.57 -17.98
C LYS A 351 -3.39 -0.47 -18.99
N THR A 352 -3.33 -1.31 -20.01
CA THR A 352 -4.42 -1.52 -20.96
C THR A 352 -5.21 -2.74 -20.52
N LEU A 353 -6.45 -2.53 -20.09
CA LEU A 353 -7.38 -3.61 -19.82
C LEU A 353 -8.13 -3.93 -21.10
N HIS A 354 -7.83 -5.09 -21.69
CA HIS A 354 -8.55 -5.58 -22.86
C HIS A 354 -9.79 -6.36 -22.41
N LEU A 355 -10.96 -5.85 -22.78
CA LEU A 355 -12.25 -6.41 -22.45
C LEU A 355 -12.96 -6.90 -23.69
N ARG A 356 -13.78 -7.94 -23.54
CA ARG A 356 -14.59 -8.50 -24.62
C ARG A 356 -16.00 -8.74 -24.10
N ALA A 357 -16.99 -8.12 -24.73
CA ALA A 357 -18.40 -8.33 -24.47
C ALA A 357 -18.89 -9.65 -25.10
N GLY A 358 -20.02 -10.16 -24.65
CA GLY A 358 -20.68 -11.35 -25.21
C GLY A 358 -21.24 -11.10 -26.61
N SER A 359 -21.75 -9.89 -26.87
CA SER A 359 -22.28 -9.45 -28.17
C SER A 359 -21.78 -8.06 -28.59
N ARG A 360 -22.10 -7.65 -29.83
CA ARG A 360 -21.78 -6.31 -30.33
C ARG A 360 -22.65 -5.26 -29.66
N GLU A 361 -23.91 -5.60 -29.41
CA GLU A 361 -24.92 -4.76 -28.76
C GLU A 361 -24.50 -4.47 -27.31
N GLU A 362 -24.09 -5.50 -26.57
CA GLU A 362 -23.60 -5.37 -25.20
C GLU A 362 -22.32 -4.51 -25.14
N ARG A 363 -21.43 -4.62 -26.13
CA ARG A 363 -20.25 -3.73 -26.23
C ARG A 363 -20.66 -2.26 -26.36
N VAL A 364 -21.71 -1.97 -27.14
CA VAL A 364 -22.20 -0.59 -27.31
C VAL A 364 -22.76 -0.06 -25.98
N GLU A 365 -23.56 -0.86 -25.28
CA GLU A 365 -24.09 -0.51 -23.95
C GLU A 365 -22.96 -0.24 -22.94
N TRP A 366 -21.92 -1.07 -22.92
CA TRP A 366 -20.74 -0.86 -22.08
C TRP A 366 -20.00 0.45 -22.43
N MET A 367 -19.84 0.76 -23.71
CA MET A 367 -19.18 1.98 -24.15
C MET A 367 -19.98 3.23 -23.76
N GLU A 368 -21.30 3.20 -23.94
CA GLU A 368 -22.20 4.29 -23.55
C GLU A 368 -22.21 4.50 -22.04
N ALA A 369 -22.31 3.43 -21.24
CA ALA A 369 -22.27 3.51 -19.79
C ALA A 369 -20.94 4.07 -19.27
N LEU A 370 -19.81 3.58 -19.80
CA LEU A 370 -18.48 4.06 -19.41
C LEU A 370 -18.25 5.52 -19.80
N GLN A 371 -18.78 5.96 -20.95
CA GLN A 371 -18.70 7.34 -21.39
C GLN A 371 -19.60 8.25 -20.54
N ALA A 372 -20.84 7.85 -20.25
CA ALA A 372 -21.74 8.57 -19.36
C ALA A 372 -21.15 8.75 -17.94
N VAL A 373 -20.47 7.73 -17.40
CA VAL A 373 -19.74 7.83 -16.12
C VAL A 373 -18.60 8.84 -16.18
N LYS A 374 -17.93 9.00 -17.32
CA LYS A 374 -16.91 10.04 -17.51
C LYS A 374 -17.53 11.43 -17.63
N ASP A 375 -18.68 11.54 -18.28
CA ASP A 375 -19.37 12.81 -18.50
C ASP A 375 -20.07 13.36 -17.24
N LEU A 376 -20.38 12.50 -16.27
CA LEU A 376 -20.81 12.88 -14.91
C LEU A 376 -19.74 13.67 -14.12
N TYR A 377 -18.50 13.70 -14.60
CA TYR A 377 -17.41 14.55 -14.10
C TYR A 377 -16.95 15.52 -15.20
N PRO A 378 -17.74 16.57 -15.51
CA PRO A 378 -17.48 17.40 -16.67
C PRO A 378 -16.10 18.06 -16.60
N ARG A 379 -15.40 18.06 -17.76
CA ARG A 379 -14.38 19.06 -18.04
C ARG A 379 -15.06 20.44 -17.97
N ILE A 380 -14.42 21.41 -17.31
CA ILE A 380 -14.96 22.76 -17.16
C ILE A 380 -15.31 23.31 -18.56
N PRO A 381 -16.49 23.95 -18.78
CA PRO A 381 -16.86 24.44 -20.09
C PRO A 381 -15.86 25.48 -20.62
N ASN A 382 -15.70 25.48 -21.94
CA ASN A 382 -14.92 26.48 -22.66
C ASN A 382 -15.40 27.91 -22.34
N SER A 383 -14.43 28.82 -22.30
CA SER A 383 -14.57 30.27 -22.20
C SER A 383 -15.80 30.82 -22.94
N GLY A 384 -16.75 31.41 -22.20
CA GLY A 384 -17.85 32.15 -22.82
C GLY A 384 -18.81 32.82 -21.85
N GLU A 385 -19.20 32.17 -20.75
CA GLU A 385 -20.36 32.65 -19.96
C GLU A 385 -20.05 33.19 -18.56
N LEU A 386 -18.80 33.21 -18.12
CA LEU A 386 -18.43 33.72 -16.79
C LEU A 386 -17.92 35.18 -16.77
N THR A 387 -17.88 35.85 -17.93
CA THR A 387 -17.71 37.32 -17.98
C THR A 387 -19.07 38.01 -17.82
N GLY A 388 -19.74 37.76 -16.70
CA GLY A 388 -20.82 38.60 -16.22
C GLY A 388 -20.23 39.82 -15.52
N ASN A 389 -20.33 40.99 -16.18
CA ASN A 389 -20.06 42.35 -15.71
C ASN A 389 -19.51 42.53 -14.29
N GLY A 390 -18.32 43.14 -14.19
CA GLY A 390 -17.75 43.70 -12.96
C GLY A 390 -18.52 44.91 -12.42
N GLY A 391 -19.79 44.70 -12.07
CA GLY A 391 -20.58 45.68 -11.33
C GLY A 391 -20.15 45.69 -9.88
N LEU A 392 -19.65 46.84 -9.41
CA LEU A 392 -19.41 47.13 -8.01
C LEU A 392 -20.69 46.79 -7.20
N VAL A 393 -20.64 45.80 -6.32
CA VAL A 393 -21.78 45.46 -5.44
C VAL A 393 -21.89 46.56 -4.40
N VAL A 394 -22.77 47.55 -4.63
CA VAL A 394 -23.00 48.66 -3.70
C VAL A 394 -23.97 48.21 -2.61
N VAL A 395 -23.51 48.15 -1.36
CA VAL A 395 -24.37 47.85 -0.20
C VAL A 395 -25.14 49.10 0.22
N SER A 396 -26.46 48.97 0.28
CA SER A 396 -27.38 50.03 0.67
C SER A 396 -27.68 49.97 2.17
N THR A 397 -27.53 51.09 2.87
CA THR A 397 -27.81 51.22 4.32
C THR A 397 -29.25 51.69 4.62
N LYS A 398 -30.09 51.89 3.60
CA LYS A 398 -31.41 52.53 3.73
C LYS A 398 -32.33 51.87 4.78
N ARG A 399 -32.34 50.52 4.85
CA ARG A 399 -33.16 49.79 5.84
C ARG A 399 -32.63 49.93 7.27
N LEU A 400 -31.30 49.92 7.43
CA LEU A 400 -30.65 50.14 8.73
C LEU A 400 -30.98 51.54 9.24
N ARG A 401 -30.84 52.55 8.37
CA ARG A 401 -31.17 53.93 8.67
C ARG A 401 -32.60 54.11 9.14
N GLN A 402 -33.56 53.56 8.40
CA GLN A 402 -34.98 53.64 8.74
C GLN A 402 -35.25 53.04 10.11
N ARG A 403 -34.66 51.87 10.41
CA ARG A 403 -34.88 51.21 11.70
C ARG A 403 -34.26 51.98 12.87
N LEU A 404 -33.06 52.55 12.69
CA LEU A 404 -32.41 53.33 13.74
C LEU A 404 -33.13 54.67 13.99
N MET A 405 -33.77 55.25 12.97
CA MET A 405 -34.66 56.41 13.14
C MET A 405 -35.92 56.06 13.93
N GLU A 406 -36.54 54.90 13.69
CA GLU A 406 -37.72 54.42 14.43
C GLU A 406 -37.43 54.22 15.94
N GLU A 407 -36.19 53.88 16.28
CA GLU A 407 -35.72 53.71 17.66
C GLU A 407 -35.28 55.04 18.32
N GLY A 408 -35.41 56.18 17.63
CA GLY A 408 -35.21 57.52 18.19
C GLY A 408 -33.74 57.97 18.35
N LEU A 409 -32.81 57.35 17.63
CA LEU A 409 -31.39 57.70 17.68
C LEU A 409 -31.09 59.02 16.95
N SER A 410 -30.04 59.74 17.39
CA SER A 410 -29.62 60.98 16.74
C SER A 410 -29.03 60.72 15.35
N GLU A 411 -29.17 61.71 14.48
CA GLU A 411 -28.68 61.66 13.10
C GLU A 411 -27.17 61.39 13.00
N GLU A 412 -26.40 61.87 13.97
CA GLU A 412 -24.96 61.64 14.07
C GLU A 412 -24.64 60.16 14.34
N ALA A 413 -25.34 59.54 15.30
CA ALA A 413 -25.13 58.13 15.65
C ALA A 413 -25.54 57.17 14.53
N ILE A 414 -26.59 57.55 13.78
CA ILE A 414 -27.04 56.78 12.61
C ILE A 414 -25.99 56.84 11.50
N LYS A 415 -25.42 58.01 11.21
CA LYS A 415 -24.35 58.15 10.21
C LYS A 415 -23.10 57.36 10.59
N GLU A 416 -22.71 57.38 11.86
CA GLU A 416 -21.58 56.60 12.36
C GLU A 416 -21.82 55.09 12.19
N SER A 417 -23.03 54.61 12.51
CA SER A 417 -23.41 53.20 12.33
C SER A 417 -23.42 52.77 10.86
N GLU A 418 -23.89 53.63 9.95
CA GLU A 418 -23.83 53.37 8.50
C GLU A 418 -22.38 53.32 7.99
N GLN A 419 -21.50 54.16 8.53
CA GLN A 419 -20.10 54.21 8.14
C GLN A 419 -19.36 52.95 8.60
N ILE A 420 -19.53 52.53 9.86
CA ILE A 420 -18.94 51.29 10.39
C ILE A 420 -19.34 50.09 9.53
N MET A 421 -20.62 49.96 9.17
CA MET A 421 -21.07 48.84 8.32
C MET A 421 -20.44 48.88 6.92
N ARG A 422 -20.28 50.07 6.34
CA ARG A 422 -19.63 50.23 5.03
C ARG A 422 -18.14 49.88 5.08
N ASP A 423 -17.46 50.26 6.15
CA ASP A 423 -16.03 50.00 6.32
C ASP A 423 -15.74 48.51 6.56
N GLU A 424 -16.50 47.86 7.44
CA GLU A 424 -16.42 46.41 7.68
C GLU A 424 -16.74 45.60 6.41
N PHE A 425 -17.76 46.02 5.64
CA PHE A 425 -18.10 45.34 4.39
C PHE A 425 -17.05 45.57 3.29
N SER A 426 -16.40 46.74 3.26
CA SER A 426 -15.32 47.02 2.30
C SER A 426 -14.13 46.08 2.51
N LEU A 427 -13.79 45.79 3.78
CA LEU A 427 -12.74 44.85 4.17
C LEU A 427 -13.04 43.42 3.66
N LEU A 428 -14.27 42.95 3.87
CA LEU A 428 -14.72 41.64 3.36
C LEU A 428 -14.78 41.59 1.83
N HIS A 429 -15.23 42.67 1.19
CA HIS A 429 -15.26 42.76 -0.27
C HIS A 429 -13.85 42.66 -0.88
N ASN A 430 -12.87 43.35 -0.30
CA ASN A 430 -11.48 43.28 -0.74
C ASN A 430 -10.90 41.87 -0.62
N HIS A 431 -11.18 41.17 0.48
CA HIS A 431 -10.79 39.76 0.64
C HIS A 431 -11.43 38.87 -0.43
N LEU A 432 -12.71 39.08 -0.74
CA LEU A 432 -13.44 38.29 -1.73
C LEU A 432 -12.94 38.54 -3.16
N VAL A 433 -12.54 39.78 -3.48
CA VAL A 433 -11.89 40.13 -4.76
C VAL A 433 -10.52 39.45 -4.88
N VAL A 434 -9.70 39.45 -3.82
CA VAL A 434 -8.40 38.74 -3.81
C VAL A 434 -8.59 37.23 -3.95
N PHE A 435 -9.60 36.66 -3.30
CA PHE A 435 -9.94 35.24 -3.46
C PHE A 435 -10.40 34.92 -4.88
N LYS A 436 -11.22 35.76 -5.51
CA LYS A 436 -11.61 35.61 -6.92
C LYS A 436 -10.42 35.70 -7.87
N GLN A 437 -9.48 36.62 -7.62
CA GLN A 437 -8.26 36.74 -8.41
C GLN A 437 -7.36 35.51 -8.26
N LYS A 438 -7.19 34.97 -7.04
CA LYS A 438 -6.46 33.71 -6.80
C LYS A 438 -7.14 32.53 -7.49
N GLN A 439 -8.47 32.47 -7.45
CA GLN A 439 -9.24 31.42 -8.13
C GLN A 439 -9.08 31.52 -9.65
N ALA A 440 -9.11 32.71 -10.24
CA ALA A 440 -8.86 32.91 -11.67
C ALA A 440 -7.45 32.47 -12.07
N LEU A 441 -6.42 32.84 -11.28
CA LEU A 441 -5.03 32.43 -11.52
C LEU A 441 -4.85 30.90 -11.45
N LEU A 442 -5.53 30.24 -10.50
CA LEU A 442 -5.55 28.79 -10.37
C LEU A 442 -6.22 28.11 -11.58
N VAL A 443 -7.31 28.68 -12.09
CA VAL A 443 -8.01 28.18 -13.27
C VAL A 443 -7.14 28.33 -14.53
N ASP A 444 -6.44 29.45 -14.69
CA ASP A 444 -5.53 29.67 -15.82
C ASP A 444 -4.29 28.75 -15.74
N THR A 445 -3.75 28.52 -14.53
CA THR A 445 -2.67 27.54 -14.32
C THR A 445 -3.13 26.12 -14.65
N LEU A 446 -4.37 25.75 -14.29
CA LEU A 446 -4.96 24.46 -14.64
C LEU A 446 -5.11 24.30 -16.16
N ARG A 447 -5.50 25.36 -16.88
CA ARG A 447 -5.59 25.35 -18.35
C ARG A 447 -4.22 25.20 -19.01
N GLN A 448 -3.18 25.86 -18.49
CA GLN A 448 -1.81 25.67 -18.96
C GLN A 448 -1.33 24.23 -18.77
N LEU A 449 -1.56 23.66 -17.59
CA LEU A 449 -1.22 22.27 -17.29
C LEU A 449 -2.02 21.26 -18.15
N GLU A 450 -3.26 21.60 -18.51
CA GLU A 450 -4.08 20.77 -19.40
C GLU A 450 -3.58 20.85 -20.87
N SER A 451 -3.14 22.02 -21.33
CA SER A 451 -2.48 22.17 -22.65
C SER A 451 -1.15 21.42 -22.70
N GLU A 452 -0.29 21.55 -21.69
CA GLU A 452 0.97 20.82 -21.60
C GLU A 452 0.76 19.30 -21.54
N LYS A 453 -0.32 18.86 -20.88
CA LYS A 453 -0.70 17.45 -20.83
C LYS A 453 -1.11 16.91 -22.21
N VAL A 454 -1.92 17.67 -22.97
CA VAL A 454 -2.34 17.28 -24.32
C VAL A 454 -1.14 17.22 -25.27
N ASP A 455 -0.23 18.19 -25.20
CA ASP A 455 0.99 18.21 -26.02
C ASP A 455 1.91 17.02 -25.70
N LEU A 456 2.02 16.64 -24.41
CA LEU A 456 2.75 15.45 -23.95
C LEU A 456 2.07 14.13 -24.37
N GLU A 457 0.73 14.09 -24.39
CA GLU A 457 -0.02 12.92 -24.86
C GLU A 457 0.16 12.70 -26.37
N ASP A 458 0.18 13.77 -27.17
CA ASP A 458 0.42 13.69 -28.62
C ASP A 458 1.87 13.29 -28.96
N THR A 459 2.87 13.73 -28.17
CA THR A 459 4.26 13.28 -28.36
C THR A 459 4.47 11.81 -27.99
N VAL A 460 3.80 11.33 -26.94
CA VAL A 460 3.88 9.93 -26.49
C VAL A 460 3.20 8.96 -27.47
N VAL A 461 2.12 9.38 -28.14
CA VAL A 461 1.45 8.58 -29.17
C VAL A 461 2.35 8.43 -30.41
N ASP A 462 3.10 9.46 -30.78
CA ASP A 462 4.01 9.45 -31.93
C ASP A 462 5.25 8.57 -31.69
N GLU A 463 5.79 8.53 -30.46
CA GLU A 463 6.84 7.58 -30.05
C GLU A 463 6.34 6.13 -29.96
N SER A 464 5.10 5.93 -29.53
CA SER A 464 4.49 4.60 -29.40
C SER A 464 4.23 3.94 -30.76
N GLN A 465 3.92 4.72 -31.80
CA GLN A 465 3.78 4.21 -33.17
C GLN A 465 5.14 3.85 -33.79
N ARG A 466 6.22 4.55 -33.45
CA ARG A 466 7.58 4.20 -33.90
C ARG A 466 8.11 2.89 -33.31
N GLN A 467 7.70 2.52 -32.09
CA GLN A 467 8.08 1.23 -31.49
C GLN A 467 7.29 0.03 -32.04
N HIS A 468 6.03 0.21 -32.47
CA HIS A 468 5.21 -0.90 -33.01
C HIS A 468 5.56 -1.31 -34.44
N GLY A 469 6.35 -0.52 -35.18
CA GLY A 469 6.79 -0.85 -36.53
C GLY A 469 7.92 -1.89 -36.63
N ASN A 470 8.66 -2.15 -35.55
CA ASN A 470 9.90 -2.95 -35.59
C ASN A 470 9.85 -4.31 -34.88
N MET A 471 8.69 -4.76 -34.41
CA MET A 471 8.54 -6.01 -33.65
C MET A 471 7.36 -6.86 -34.13
N SER A 472 7.26 -7.10 -35.44
CA SER A 472 6.36 -8.09 -36.01
C SER A 472 7.15 -9.19 -36.74
N GLY A 473 7.80 -10.06 -35.99
CA GLY A 473 8.46 -11.25 -36.52
C GLY A 473 8.98 -12.17 -35.42
N LEU A 474 8.46 -13.42 -35.40
CA LEU A 474 8.88 -14.59 -34.61
C LEU A 474 8.23 -14.87 -33.24
N ARG A 475 7.04 -15.51 -33.37
CA ARG A 475 6.64 -16.84 -32.86
C ARG A 475 6.60 -17.16 -31.35
N GLN A 476 5.34 -17.28 -30.90
CA GLN A 476 4.78 -18.27 -29.95
C GLN A 476 5.50 -19.64 -29.88
N GLN A 477 5.86 -20.07 -28.66
CA GLN A 477 5.45 -21.35 -28.07
C GLN A 477 5.93 -21.54 -26.61
N LYS A 478 4.98 -22.01 -25.77
CA LYS A 478 5.14 -22.79 -24.52
C LYS A 478 5.93 -22.19 -23.33
N SER A 479 5.18 -21.66 -22.35
CA SER A 479 5.58 -21.59 -20.94
C SER A 479 4.36 -21.44 -20.01
N ALA A 480 3.53 -22.48 -19.96
CA ALA A 480 2.77 -22.81 -18.77
C ALA A 480 3.47 -24.03 -18.14
N ASP A 481 3.55 -24.09 -16.81
CA ASP A 481 4.10 -25.20 -16.00
C ASP A 481 5.49 -25.00 -15.35
N PHE A 482 5.82 -23.83 -14.76
CA PHE A 482 7.01 -23.77 -13.88
C PHE A 482 6.97 -22.85 -12.64
N LEU A 483 5.82 -22.30 -12.22
CA LEU A 483 5.75 -21.51 -10.99
C LEU A 483 4.63 -21.98 -10.06
N SER A 484 4.78 -23.21 -9.57
CA SER A 484 4.09 -23.69 -8.38
C SER A 484 4.95 -24.74 -7.67
N SER A 485 5.74 -24.29 -6.70
CA SER A 485 6.10 -25.01 -5.46
C SER A 485 7.44 -24.54 -4.92
N SER A 486 7.44 -23.99 -3.71
CA SER A 486 8.38 -24.31 -2.62
C SER A 486 8.22 -23.29 -1.49
N SER A 487 7.35 -23.63 -0.55
CA SER A 487 7.38 -23.09 0.81
C SER A 487 8.14 -24.09 1.68
N PHE A 488 9.27 -23.69 2.24
CA PHE A 488 9.88 -24.37 3.37
C PHE A 488 10.11 -23.35 4.49
N LYS A 489 9.51 -23.66 5.64
CA LYS A 489 9.67 -22.94 6.90
C LYS A 489 10.94 -23.45 7.57
N SER A 490 11.84 -22.55 7.93
CA SER A 490 12.93 -22.84 8.86
C SER A 490 12.48 -22.44 10.26
N ALA A 491 12.59 -23.37 11.20
CA ALA A 491 12.28 -23.20 12.60
C ALA A 491 13.34 -22.30 13.26
N GLU A 492 12.90 -21.21 13.90
CA GLU A 492 13.73 -20.47 14.86
C GLU A 492 13.37 -20.92 16.27
N SER A 493 14.39 -21.32 17.01
CA SER A 493 14.38 -21.60 18.43
C SER A 493 14.74 -20.35 19.21
N GLU A 494 13.94 -19.97 20.20
CA GLU A 494 14.25 -18.97 21.20
C GLU A 494 15.19 -19.53 22.27
N PHE A 495 16.27 -18.80 22.59
CA PHE A 495 16.76 -18.40 23.94
C PHE A 495 18.19 -17.83 23.76
N TRP A 496 18.54 -16.60 24.20
CA TRP A 496 18.77 -16.22 25.59
C TRP A 496 18.85 -14.68 25.79
N LYS A 497 18.53 -14.27 27.02
CA LYS A 497 18.81 -12.97 27.65
C LYS A 497 20.31 -12.61 27.65
N ALA A 498 20.58 -11.32 27.53
CA ALA A 498 21.90 -10.70 27.75
C ALA A 498 22.32 -10.73 29.23
N PRO A 499 23.63 -10.88 29.47
CA PRO A 499 24.32 -10.09 30.48
C PRO A 499 25.63 -9.47 29.97
N TYR A 500 25.83 -8.19 30.32
CA TYR A 500 27.09 -7.48 30.56
C TYR A 500 28.30 -7.67 29.63
N ASP A 501 28.53 -6.63 28.83
CA ASP A 501 29.75 -5.83 28.67
C ASP A 501 31.13 -6.49 28.90
N SER A 502 31.93 -6.58 27.83
CA SER A 502 33.38 -6.28 27.84
C SER A 502 33.92 -6.19 26.40
N ASP A 503 34.45 -5.01 26.07
CA ASP A 503 35.24 -4.72 24.87
C ASP A 503 36.48 -5.63 24.75
N GLU A 504 36.55 -6.53 23.77
CA GLU A 504 37.82 -7.02 23.21
C GLU A 504 37.71 -7.32 21.70
N ASP A 505 38.49 -6.56 20.93
CA ASP A 505 39.16 -6.86 19.65
C ASP A 505 38.59 -7.98 18.74
N GLU A 506 37.65 -7.65 17.84
CA GLU A 506 37.28 -8.56 16.74
C GLU A 506 38.30 -8.46 15.57
N GLY A 507 38.99 -9.58 15.33
CA GLY A 507 39.86 -9.86 14.19
C GLY A 507 39.13 -9.89 12.83
N PRO A 508 39.79 -10.34 11.74
CA PRO A 508 39.23 -10.28 10.40
C PRO A 508 37.98 -11.14 10.31
N LEU A 509 36.82 -10.51 10.03
CA LEU A 509 35.53 -11.10 9.64
C LEU A 509 35.48 -12.63 9.84
N ASP A 510 35.02 -13.08 11.01
CA ASP A 510 34.73 -14.50 11.24
C ASP A 510 33.64 -14.95 10.27
N ILE A 511 34.08 -15.48 9.13
CA ILE A 511 33.27 -16.27 8.20
C ILE A 511 33.04 -17.60 8.91
N GLU A 512 31.95 -17.69 9.67
CA GLU A 512 31.48 -18.91 10.34
C GLU A 512 31.42 -20.12 9.39
N ASP A 513 31.58 -21.31 10.00
CA ASP A 513 31.68 -22.63 9.40
C ASP A 513 30.64 -22.93 8.30
N GLY A 514 31.12 -23.31 7.11
CA GLY A 514 30.27 -23.73 5.98
C GLY A 514 30.76 -23.35 4.58
N MET A 515 31.69 -22.39 4.43
CA MET A 515 32.28 -22.09 3.11
C MET A 515 33.35 -23.11 2.70
N ASN A 516 33.25 -23.59 1.45
CA ASN A 516 34.14 -24.57 0.85
C ASN A 516 35.62 -24.10 0.90
N SER A 517 36.56 -24.99 1.23
CA SER A 517 37.99 -24.65 1.42
C SER A 517 38.61 -23.96 0.18
N CYS A 518 38.16 -24.32 -1.02
CA CYS A 518 38.59 -23.70 -2.29
C CYS A 518 38.13 -22.25 -2.49
N ILE A 519 37.13 -21.78 -1.73
CA ILE A 519 36.59 -20.41 -1.77
C ILE A 519 37.29 -19.51 -0.73
N LYS A 520 37.84 -20.09 0.35
CA LYS A 520 38.54 -19.38 1.42
C LYS A 520 39.96 -18.93 1.03
N SER A 521 40.61 -19.62 0.09
CA SER A 521 42.01 -19.40 -0.28
C SER A 521 42.24 -18.31 -1.33
N VAL A 522 41.18 -17.63 -1.80
CA VAL A 522 41.24 -16.69 -2.92
C VAL A 522 40.97 -15.25 -2.43
N GLY A 523 42.00 -14.40 -2.45
CA GLY A 523 41.88 -12.94 -2.25
C GLY A 523 42.06 -12.42 -0.82
N SER A 524 43.05 -12.86 -0.04
CA SER A 524 43.16 -12.50 1.40
C SER A 524 44.29 -11.54 1.81
N ASN A 525 45.01 -10.90 0.87
CA ASN A 525 46.09 -9.95 1.18
C ASN A 525 45.68 -8.49 0.90
N TYR A 526 44.75 -7.96 1.69
CA TYR A 526 44.44 -6.53 1.70
C TYR A 526 45.05 -5.83 2.92
N PRO A 527 45.52 -4.59 2.79
CA PRO A 527 45.92 -3.78 3.92
C PRO A 527 44.73 -3.52 4.85
N ARG A 528 44.93 -3.62 6.17
CA ARG A 528 43.90 -3.29 7.16
C ARG A 528 43.79 -1.77 7.29
N VAL A 529 42.65 -1.20 6.93
CA VAL A 529 42.35 0.22 7.09
C VAL A 529 41.28 0.41 8.17
N MET A 530 41.55 1.27 9.15
CA MET A 530 40.57 1.63 10.17
C MET A 530 39.54 2.62 9.61
N ARG A 531 38.26 2.23 9.68
CA ARG A 531 37.10 3.02 9.24
C ARG A 531 36.12 3.22 10.40
N ARG A 532 35.32 4.29 10.35
CA ARG A 532 34.35 4.57 11.42
C ARG A 532 33.32 3.44 11.55
N LYS A 533 32.93 3.11 12.79
CA LYS A 533 31.95 2.06 13.11
C LYS A 533 30.54 2.59 13.41
N LYS A 534 30.41 3.89 13.68
CA LYS A 534 29.14 4.56 14.02
C LYS A 534 29.07 5.96 13.40
N LEU A 535 27.86 6.47 13.24
CA LEU A 535 27.62 7.88 12.92
C LEU A 535 27.82 8.76 14.17
N PRO A 536 28.00 10.08 14.01
CA PRO A 536 27.97 11.04 15.11
C PRO A 536 26.63 10.96 15.88
N ASP A 537 26.68 11.29 17.17
CA ASP A 537 25.47 11.39 17.98
C ASP A 537 24.65 12.63 17.54
N PRO A 538 23.32 12.53 17.43
CA PRO A 538 22.49 13.60 16.88
C PRO A 538 22.47 14.83 17.79
N VAL A 539 22.71 16.02 17.21
CA VAL A 539 22.71 17.30 17.92
C VAL A 539 21.30 17.75 18.31
N GLU A 540 20.31 17.54 17.43
CA GLU A 540 18.90 17.89 17.68
C GLU A 540 18.05 16.64 17.93
N LYS A 541 16.93 16.80 18.66
CA LYS A 541 15.95 15.74 18.86
C LYS A 541 15.07 15.58 17.61
N GLU A 542 14.91 14.34 17.17
CA GLU A 542 14.11 14.00 16.00
C GLU A 542 12.61 14.34 16.17
N ARG A 543 11.97 14.82 15.10
CA ARG A 543 10.53 15.09 15.03
C ARG A 543 9.84 14.04 14.16
N GLY A 544 8.76 13.45 14.68
CA GLY A 544 7.92 12.52 13.91
C GLY A 544 7.04 13.25 12.91
N VAL A 545 7.41 13.19 11.62
CA VAL A 545 6.64 13.78 10.52
C VAL A 545 6.02 12.65 9.69
N SER A 546 4.72 12.72 9.44
CA SER A 546 4.03 11.71 8.62
C SER A 546 4.37 11.88 7.14
N LEU A 547 5.05 10.89 6.54
CA LEU A 547 5.34 10.86 5.10
C LEU A 547 4.06 10.99 4.26
N TRP A 548 2.99 10.30 4.69
CA TRP A 548 1.68 10.30 4.04
C TRP A 548 1.13 11.72 3.85
N SER A 549 1.22 12.54 4.89
CA SER A 549 0.70 13.91 4.88
C SER A 549 1.32 14.79 3.79
N MET A 550 2.53 14.44 3.32
CA MET A 550 3.30 15.23 2.35
C MET A 550 3.24 14.67 0.92
N ILE A 551 3.06 13.35 0.77
CA ILE A 551 3.05 12.72 -0.56
C ILE A 551 1.64 12.40 -1.08
N LYS A 552 0.60 12.49 -0.24
CA LYS A 552 -0.80 12.20 -0.63
C LYS A 552 -1.28 12.98 -1.85
N ASP A 553 -0.80 14.21 -2.04
CA ASP A 553 -1.19 15.08 -3.16
C ASP A 553 -0.30 14.88 -4.41
N ASN A 554 0.66 13.94 -4.35
CA ASN A 554 1.62 13.62 -5.40
C ASN A 554 1.39 12.24 -6.04
N ILE A 555 0.19 11.65 -5.86
CA ILE A 555 -0.19 10.38 -6.48
C ILE A 555 -0.06 10.47 -8.00
N GLY A 556 0.59 9.47 -8.61
CA GLY A 556 0.85 9.39 -10.04
C GLY A 556 2.05 10.20 -10.52
N LYS A 557 2.61 11.09 -9.71
CA LYS A 557 3.81 11.88 -10.03
C LYS A 557 5.09 11.09 -9.74
N ASP A 558 6.18 11.53 -10.39
CA ASP A 558 7.53 11.06 -10.10
C ASP A 558 8.06 11.71 -8.81
N LEU A 559 8.25 10.92 -7.76
CA LEU A 559 8.74 11.38 -6.44
C LEU A 559 10.20 11.86 -6.47
N THR A 560 10.97 11.58 -7.53
CA THR A 560 12.28 12.20 -7.69
C THR A 560 12.18 13.72 -7.82
N ARG A 561 11.05 14.21 -8.36
CA ARG A 561 10.73 15.63 -8.59
C ARG A 561 9.98 16.30 -7.43
N VAL A 562 9.57 15.53 -6.41
CA VAL A 562 8.89 16.05 -5.23
C VAL A 562 9.94 16.41 -4.17
N CYS A 563 9.93 17.66 -3.73
CA CYS A 563 10.79 18.15 -2.66
C CYS A 563 10.23 17.66 -1.31
N LEU A 564 10.84 16.63 -0.74
CA LEU A 564 10.52 16.13 0.60
C LEU A 564 11.38 16.87 1.64
N PRO A 565 10.92 17.07 2.88
CA PRO A 565 11.79 17.55 3.95
C PRO A 565 12.99 16.65 4.17
N VAL A 566 14.07 17.21 4.71
CA VAL A 566 15.32 16.49 4.99
C VAL A 566 15.13 15.28 5.93
N TYR A 567 14.06 15.26 6.74
CA TYR A 567 13.72 14.17 7.65
C TYR A 567 13.43 12.82 6.97
N PHE A 568 13.10 12.83 5.67
CA PHE A 568 12.91 11.61 4.87
C PHE A 568 14.15 11.23 4.07
N ASN A 569 15.26 11.95 4.27
CA ASN A 569 16.54 11.61 3.68
C ASN A 569 17.37 10.70 4.60
N GLU A 570 18.22 9.89 3.99
CA GLU A 570 19.38 9.31 4.66
C GLU A 570 20.62 10.16 4.37
N PRO A 571 21.66 10.15 5.23
CA PRO A 571 22.87 10.97 5.06
C PRO A 571 23.82 10.45 3.98
N LEU A 572 23.27 9.95 2.87
CA LEU A 572 23.98 9.46 1.68
C LEU A 572 23.36 10.06 0.41
N SER A 573 24.19 10.35 -0.59
CA SER A 573 23.76 10.78 -1.93
C SER A 573 23.54 9.57 -2.85
N SER A 574 22.82 9.75 -3.96
CA SER A 574 22.70 8.68 -4.98
C SER A 574 24.06 8.24 -5.54
N LEU A 575 25.07 9.11 -5.55
CA LEU A 575 26.44 8.76 -5.97
C LEU A 575 27.08 7.76 -5.00
N GLN A 576 26.91 7.98 -3.70
CA GLN A 576 27.36 7.04 -2.66
C GLN A 576 26.59 5.72 -2.71
N LYS A 577 25.30 5.76 -3.02
CA LYS A 577 24.48 4.55 -3.20
C LYS A 577 24.99 3.67 -4.35
N CYS A 578 25.45 4.27 -5.45
CA CYS A 578 26.09 3.50 -6.53
C CYS A 578 27.35 2.76 -6.07
N PHE A 579 28.13 3.34 -5.15
CA PHE A 579 29.28 2.65 -4.57
C PHE A 579 28.88 1.58 -3.55
N GLU A 580 27.70 1.70 -2.94
CA GLU A 580 27.18 0.72 -1.98
C GLU A 580 27.00 -0.67 -2.62
N ASP A 581 26.70 -0.74 -3.93
CA ASP A 581 26.64 -2.00 -4.70
C ASP A 581 27.96 -2.79 -4.69
N LEU A 582 29.09 -2.13 -4.39
CA LEU A 582 30.42 -2.74 -4.28
C LEU A 582 30.76 -3.24 -2.86
N GLU A 583 29.79 -3.29 -1.93
CA GLU A 583 29.99 -3.83 -0.58
C GLU A 583 30.63 -5.23 -0.62
N TYR A 584 30.15 -6.07 -1.54
CA TYR A 584 30.59 -7.45 -1.73
C TYR A 584 31.53 -7.62 -2.95
N SER A 585 32.35 -6.61 -3.26
CA SER A 585 33.29 -6.62 -4.41
C SER A 585 34.25 -7.81 -4.45
N PHE A 586 34.54 -8.45 -3.31
CA PHE A 586 35.37 -9.67 -3.26
C PHE A 586 34.81 -10.83 -4.10
N LEU A 587 33.50 -10.83 -4.40
CA LEU A 587 32.90 -11.79 -5.33
C LEU A 587 33.48 -11.64 -6.73
N LEU A 588 33.79 -10.41 -7.17
CA LEU A 588 34.41 -10.15 -8.46
C LEU A 588 35.88 -10.59 -8.48
N ASP A 589 36.61 -10.38 -7.38
CA ASP A 589 37.98 -10.89 -7.23
C ASP A 589 38.00 -12.43 -7.31
N ARG A 590 37.03 -13.11 -6.67
CA ARG A 590 36.85 -14.57 -6.80
C ARG A 590 36.49 -14.97 -8.22
N ALA A 591 35.59 -14.24 -8.88
CA ALA A 591 35.17 -14.52 -10.25
C ALA A 591 36.34 -14.42 -11.24
N TYR A 592 37.22 -13.43 -11.05
CA TYR A 592 38.43 -13.25 -11.85
C TYR A 592 39.36 -14.45 -11.72
N GLU A 593 39.69 -14.84 -10.48
CA GLU A 593 40.59 -15.97 -10.21
C GLU A 593 40.03 -17.31 -10.71
N PHE A 594 38.71 -17.55 -10.57
CA PHE A 594 38.09 -18.76 -11.13
C PHE A 594 38.21 -18.84 -12.66
N GLY A 595 38.07 -17.72 -13.37
CA GLY A 595 38.26 -17.76 -14.82
C GLY A 595 39.71 -17.85 -15.25
N LYS A 596 40.68 -17.34 -14.47
CA LYS A 596 42.11 -17.65 -14.68
C LYS A 596 42.41 -19.14 -14.57
N MET A 597 41.65 -19.85 -13.73
CA MET A 597 41.70 -21.31 -13.61
C MET A 597 40.89 -22.05 -14.69
N GLY A 598 40.26 -21.32 -15.63
CA GLY A 598 39.42 -21.90 -16.69
C GLY A 598 38.02 -22.34 -16.22
N ASN A 599 37.57 -21.94 -15.03
CA ASN A 599 36.28 -22.31 -14.47
C ASN A 599 35.21 -21.23 -14.74
N SER A 600 34.73 -21.17 -15.97
CA SER A 600 33.71 -20.19 -16.41
C SER A 600 32.40 -20.29 -15.63
N LEU A 601 32.03 -21.49 -15.16
CA LEU A 601 30.81 -21.66 -14.35
C LEU A 601 30.93 -20.95 -13.00
N MET A 602 32.03 -21.17 -12.27
CA MET A 602 32.24 -20.50 -10.98
C MET A 602 32.42 -18.99 -11.13
N ARG A 603 33.06 -18.54 -12.24
CA ARG A 603 33.09 -17.12 -12.58
C ARG A 603 31.68 -16.55 -12.71
N ALA A 604 30.85 -17.13 -13.57
CA ALA A 604 29.48 -16.66 -13.80
C ALA A 604 28.62 -16.70 -12.52
N LEU A 605 28.77 -17.74 -11.67
CA LEU A 605 28.07 -17.81 -10.39
C LEU A 605 28.46 -16.68 -9.45
N ASN A 606 29.75 -16.36 -9.31
CA ASN A 606 30.21 -15.24 -8.47
C ASN A 606 29.75 -13.88 -9.01
N VAL A 607 29.74 -13.68 -10.34
CA VAL A 607 29.19 -12.45 -10.95
C VAL A 607 27.68 -12.33 -10.70
N ALA A 608 26.93 -13.42 -10.85
CA ALA A 608 25.50 -13.44 -10.54
C ALA A 608 25.23 -13.15 -9.05
N ALA A 609 26.06 -13.69 -8.15
CA ALA A 609 25.98 -13.37 -6.73
C ALA A 609 26.29 -11.90 -6.46
N PHE A 610 27.30 -11.32 -7.12
CA PHE A 610 27.60 -9.90 -7.00
C PHE A 610 26.40 -9.04 -7.41
N ALA A 611 25.79 -9.34 -8.57
CA ALA A 611 24.63 -8.62 -9.09
C ALA A 611 23.40 -8.64 -8.17
N VAL A 612 23.19 -9.73 -7.41
CA VAL A 612 22.10 -9.83 -6.42
C VAL A 612 22.48 -9.19 -5.09
N SER A 613 23.75 -9.25 -4.69
CA SER A 613 24.20 -8.79 -3.38
C SER A 613 23.97 -7.29 -3.12
N GLY A 614 23.91 -6.45 -4.18
CA GLY A 614 23.60 -5.02 -4.08
C GLY A 614 22.22 -4.73 -3.47
N TYR A 615 21.24 -5.63 -3.65
CA TYR A 615 19.90 -5.47 -3.06
C TYR A 615 19.87 -5.68 -1.54
N ALA A 616 20.84 -6.39 -0.97
CA ALA A 616 20.85 -6.75 0.45
C ALA A 616 20.88 -5.53 1.38
N SER A 617 21.48 -4.43 0.92
CA SER A 617 21.58 -3.19 1.68
C SER A 617 20.25 -2.46 1.81
N THR A 618 19.23 -2.79 1.01
CA THR A 618 17.96 -2.03 0.92
C THR A 618 16.94 -2.41 2.00
N ASP A 619 17.10 -3.58 2.62
CA ASP A 619 16.20 -4.10 3.63
C ASP A 619 16.14 -3.18 4.88
N GLY A 620 14.92 -2.84 5.31
CA GLY A 620 14.65 -1.91 6.41
C GLY A 620 15.06 -0.44 6.19
N ARG A 621 15.45 -0.03 4.96
CA ARG A 621 15.85 1.36 4.66
C ARG A 621 14.75 2.12 3.93
N HIS A 622 13.99 2.89 4.69
CA HIS A 622 12.81 3.61 4.19
C HIS A 622 13.09 5.07 3.78
N CYS A 623 14.33 5.54 3.92
CA CYS A 623 14.73 6.92 3.63
C CYS A 623 15.30 7.07 2.22
N LYS A 624 15.09 8.24 1.60
CA LYS A 624 15.58 8.57 0.25
C LYS A 624 17.01 9.11 0.31
N PRO A 625 17.96 8.68 -0.54
CA PRO A 625 19.24 9.36 -0.64
C PRO A 625 19.09 10.80 -1.15
N PHE A 626 20.07 11.66 -0.87
CA PHE A 626 20.09 12.99 -1.48
C PHE A 626 20.25 12.88 -3.00
N ASN A 627 19.40 13.62 -3.73
CA ASN A 627 19.59 13.79 -5.16
C ASN A 627 20.85 14.65 -5.36
N PRO A 628 21.90 14.16 -6.04
CA PRO A 628 23.12 14.92 -6.23
C PRO A 628 22.88 16.22 -7.01
N LEU A 629 23.73 17.22 -6.86
CA LEU A 629 23.74 18.40 -7.74
C LEU A 629 24.35 18.06 -9.11
N LEU A 630 24.01 18.80 -10.16
CA LEU A 630 24.62 18.58 -11.48
C LEU A 630 26.13 18.86 -11.39
N GLY A 631 26.96 17.90 -11.79
CA GLY A 631 28.42 17.95 -11.61
C GLY A 631 28.92 17.58 -10.21
N GLU A 632 28.04 17.18 -9.28
CA GLU A 632 28.47 16.58 -8.02
C GLU A 632 29.20 15.26 -8.28
N THR A 633 30.29 15.03 -7.55
CA THR A 633 31.15 13.85 -7.67
C THR A 633 31.20 13.08 -6.36
N TYR A 634 31.55 11.80 -6.42
CA TYR A 634 31.91 11.02 -5.24
C TYR A 634 33.00 10.03 -5.60
N GLU A 635 34.11 10.10 -4.87
CA GLU A 635 35.16 9.08 -4.94
C GLU A 635 35.12 8.10 -3.78
N ALA A 636 35.65 6.90 -4.02
CA ALA A 636 35.97 5.96 -2.97
C ALA A 636 37.25 5.18 -3.29
N ASP A 637 38.28 5.41 -2.48
CA ASP A 637 39.53 4.65 -2.50
C ASP A 637 39.53 3.67 -1.32
N TYR A 638 39.38 2.38 -1.63
CA TYR A 638 39.29 1.30 -0.65
C TYR A 638 40.43 0.31 -0.90
N PRO A 639 41.66 0.61 -0.43
CA PRO A 639 42.78 -0.30 -0.59
C PRO A 639 42.57 -1.60 0.21
N ASP A 640 41.79 -1.56 1.29
CA ASP A 640 41.30 -2.70 2.08
C ASP A 640 40.34 -3.62 1.30
N LYS A 641 39.81 -3.17 0.16
CA LYS A 641 39.07 -3.98 -0.82
C LYS A 641 39.78 -4.07 -2.17
N GLY A 642 40.88 -3.34 -2.35
CA GLY A 642 41.62 -3.26 -3.61
C GLY A 642 40.86 -2.59 -4.75
N ILE A 643 39.98 -1.63 -4.45
CA ILE A 643 39.15 -0.95 -5.46
C ILE A 643 39.30 0.58 -5.39
N ARG A 644 39.19 1.21 -6.56
CA ARG A 644 39.08 2.67 -6.72
C ARG A 644 37.82 2.98 -7.51
N PHE A 645 36.96 3.83 -6.98
CA PHE A 645 35.66 4.17 -7.55
C PHE A 645 35.50 5.68 -7.70
N ILE A 646 34.86 6.09 -8.79
CA ILE A 646 34.45 7.46 -9.06
C ILE A 646 33.04 7.46 -9.65
N SER A 647 32.25 8.44 -9.26
CA SER A 647 30.94 8.70 -9.86
C SER A 647 30.67 10.19 -9.99
N GLU A 648 29.88 10.55 -10.99
CA GLU A 648 29.49 11.93 -11.28
C GLU A 648 28.01 11.97 -11.68
N LYS A 649 27.30 13.02 -11.24
CA LYS A 649 25.97 13.31 -11.81
C LYS A 649 26.14 14.02 -13.15
N VAL A 650 25.98 13.25 -14.22
CA VAL A 650 26.23 13.65 -15.62
C VAL A 650 25.02 14.25 -16.32
N SER A 651 23.81 14.13 -15.75
CA SER A 651 22.61 14.80 -16.28
C SER A 651 21.60 15.08 -15.16
N HIS A 652 20.86 16.18 -15.29
CA HIS A 652 19.78 16.53 -14.37
C HIS A 652 18.40 16.13 -14.89
N HIS A 653 18.14 16.26 -16.18
CA HIS A 653 16.86 15.91 -16.82
C HIS A 653 17.10 15.10 -18.12
N PRO A 654 16.96 13.76 -18.10
CA PRO A 654 16.69 12.91 -16.94
C PRO A 654 17.86 12.91 -15.93
N MET A 655 17.61 12.48 -14.69
CA MET A 655 18.62 12.39 -13.65
C MET A 655 19.50 11.17 -13.92
N VAL A 656 20.75 11.39 -14.33
CA VAL A 656 21.68 10.30 -14.65
C VAL A 656 22.92 10.43 -13.81
N VAL A 657 23.28 9.33 -13.14
CA VAL A 657 24.54 9.15 -12.45
C VAL A 657 25.38 8.15 -13.26
N ALA A 658 26.61 8.53 -13.57
CA ALA A 658 27.59 7.64 -14.17
C ALA A 658 28.61 7.21 -13.09
N CYS A 659 29.03 5.95 -13.12
CA CYS A 659 30.03 5.44 -12.21
C CYS A 659 31.07 4.58 -12.93
N HIS A 660 32.26 4.52 -12.34
CA HIS A 660 33.37 3.71 -12.80
C HIS A 660 34.18 3.20 -11.59
N CYS A 661 34.54 1.93 -11.62
CA CYS A 661 35.32 1.25 -10.60
C CYS A 661 36.41 0.42 -11.25
N GLU A 662 37.63 0.58 -10.74
CA GLU A 662 38.76 -0.29 -11.05
C GLU A 662 39.01 -1.22 -9.86
N GLY A 663 39.02 -2.53 -10.12
CA GLY A 663 39.40 -3.56 -9.16
C GLY A 663 40.64 -4.33 -9.59
N ARG A 664 40.87 -5.51 -9.00
CA ARG A 664 42.04 -6.35 -9.32
C ARG A 664 41.74 -7.26 -10.51
N GLY A 665 42.06 -6.75 -11.69
CA GLY A 665 41.90 -7.47 -12.96
C GLY A 665 40.47 -7.49 -13.49
N TRP A 666 39.66 -6.55 -13.00
CA TRP A 666 38.32 -6.28 -13.49
C TRP A 666 38.01 -4.80 -13.40
N LYS A 667 37.13 -4.35 -14.29
CA LYS A 667 36.58 -2.99 -14.33
C LYS A 667 35.06 -3.08 -14.31
N PHE A 668 34.43 -2.23 -13.53
CA PHE A 668 32.98 -2.14 -13.42
C PHE A 668 32.55 -0.72 -13.71
N TRP A 669 31.56 -0.54 -14.57
CA TRP A 669 30.99 0.78 -14.84
C TRP A 669 29.52 0.65 -15.20
N GLY A 670 28.83 1.76 -15.10
CA GLY A 670 27.44 1.82 -15.49
C GLY A 670 26.90 3.21 -15.34
N GLU A 671 25.68 3.32 -15.82
CA GLU A 671 24.84 4.48 -15.58
C GLU A 671 23.56 4.03 -14.90
N SER A 672 23.06 4.87 -14.02
CA SER A 672 21.80 4.64 -13.33
C SER A 672 20.93 5.88 -13.48
N ASP A 673 19.75 5.66 -14.05
CA ASP A 673 18.57 6.50 -13.92
C ASP A 673 17.59 5.79 -12.97
N LEU A 674 16.95 6.53 -12.10
CA LEU A 674 15.96 6.00 -11.16
C LEU A 674 14.62 6.65 -11.46
N LYS A 675 13.75 5.92 -12.16
CA LYS A 675 12.37 6.35 -12.35
C LYS A 675 11.56 5.94 -11.13
N SER A 676 10.95 6.91 -10.48
CA SER A 676 10.07 6.63 -9.34
C SER A 676 8.63 6.96 -9.68
N LYS A 677 7.69 6.20 -9.13
CA LYS A 677 6.27 6.49 -9.27
C LYS A 677 5.51 6.17 -8.01
N PHE A 678 4.80 7.15 -7.47
CA PHE A 678 3.94 6.94 -6.31
C PHE A 678 2.53 6.53 -6.73
N TRP A 679 2.07 5.38 -6.25
CA TRP A 679 0.79 4.77 -6.59
C TRP A 679 -0.27 4.91 -5.51
N GLY A 680 -0.09 5.85 -4.58
CA GLY A 680 -1.01 6.05 -3.47
C GLY A 680 -0.86 5.05 -2.33
N ARG A 681 -0.47 3.79 -2.55
CA ARG A 681 -0.14 2.85 -1.44
C ARG A 681 1.30 2.37 -1.44
N SER A 682 1.96 2.46 -2.58
CA SER A 682 3.34 1.99 -2.77
C SER A 682 4.11 2.98 -3.64
N ILE A 683 5.43 2.96 -3.50
CA ILE A 683 6.37 3.68 -4.37
C ILE A 683 7.05 2.62 -5.23
N GLN A 684 6.84 2.70 -6.54
CA GLN A 684 7.58 1.91 -7.51
C GLN A 684 8.90 2.63 -7.80
N LEU A 685 9.99 1.86 -7.77
CA LEU A 685 11.33 2.30 -8.12
C LEU A 685 11.81 1.41 -9.27
N ASP A 686 11.97 2.00 -10.44
CA ASP A 686 12.50 1.33 -11.62
C ASP A 686 13.92 1.84 -11.88
N PRO A 687 14.95 1.09 -11.47
CA PRO A 687 16.31 1.36 -11.92
C PRO A 687 16.36 1.10 -13.44
N VAL A 688 16.82 2.10 -14.18
CA VAL A 688 17.03 2.07 -15.62
C VAL A 688 18.53 2.28 -15.84
N GLY A 689 19.14 1.37 -16.58
CA GLY A 689 20.58 1.39 -16.82
C GLY A 689 21.14 -0.02 -16.95
N THR A 690 22.29 -0.12 -17.60
CA THR A 690 23.03 -1.37 -17.75
C THR A 690 24.33 -1.25 -16.97
N LEU A 691 24.54 -2.19 -16.04
CA LEU A 691 25.81 -2.36 -15.36
C LEU A 691 26.69 -3.27 -16.21
N THR A 692 27.95 -2.88 -16.40
CA THR A 692 28.92 -3.61 -17.20
C THR A 692 30.13 -3.95 -16.34
N LEU A 693 30.59 -5.19 -16.46
CA LEU A 693 31.79 -5.72 -15.83
C LEU A 693 32.67 -6.30 -16.93
N GLU A 694 33.94 -5.93 -16.96
CA GLU A 694 34.95 -6.47 -17.87
C GLU A 694 36.10 -7.03 -17.04
N PHE A 695 36.54 -8.24 -17.36
CA PHE A 695 37.76 -8.84 -16.82
C PHE A 695 38.96 -8.61 -17.76
N ASP A 696 40.20 -8.67 -17.26
CA ASP A 696 41.41 -8.43 -18.08
C ASP A 696 41.57 -9.37 -19.29
N ASP A 697 40.94 -10.55 -19.23
CA ASP A 697 40.92 -11.50 -20.34
C ASP A 697 39.91 -11.13 -21.45
N GLY A 698 39.21 -10.00 -21.29
CA GLY A 698 38.26 -9.44 -22.23
C GLY A 698 36.85 -10.01 -22.10
N GLU A 699 36.56 -10.87 -21.12
CA GLU A 699 35.20 -11.36 -20.88
C GLU A 699 34.34 -10.25 -20.26
N ILE A 700 33.18 -9.97 -20.87
CA ILE A 700 32.26 -8.90 -20.46
C ILE A 700 30.94 -9.50 -19.98
N PHE A 701 30.47 -9.03 -18.83
CA PHE A 701 29.15 -9.31 -18.26
C PHE A 701 28.32 -8.04 -18.19
N GLN A 702 27.05 -8.13 -18.58
CA GLN A 702 26.11 -7.00 -18.53
C GLN A 702 24.77 -7.41 -17.91
N TRP A 703 24.21 -6.55 -17.06
CA TRP A 703 22.89 -6.79 -16.46
C TRP A 703 22.15 -5.49 -16.09
N SER A 704 20.82 -5.61 -15.96
CA SER A 704 19.92 -4.49 -15.56
C SER A 704 18.87 -4.93 -14.52
N LYS A 705 18.39 -6.18 -14.58
CA LYS A 705 17.49 -6.82 -13.59
C LYS A 705 17.86 -8.31 -13.44
N VAL A 706 17.84 -8.84 -12.21
CA VAL A 706 18.26 -10.23 -11.96
C VAL A 706 17.06 -11.19 -12.02
N LEU A 707 17.13 -12.20 -12.90
CA LEU A 707 16.25 -13.38 -12.93
C LEU A 707 17.12 -14.63 -12.68
N GLY A 708 16.64 -15.56 -11.87
CA GLY A 708 17.43 -16.71 -11.42
C GLY A 708 17.53 -17.83 -12.48
N GLY A 709 18.74 -18.08 -13.00
CA GLY A 709 19.09 -19.26 -13.80
C GLY A 709 20.38 -19.09 -14.61
N VAL A 710 21.27 -20.08 -14.60
CA VAL A 710 22.51 -20.08 -15.42
C VAL A 710 22.40 -21.15 -16.51
N GLN A 711 22.47 -20.72 -17.77
CA GLN A 711 22.34 -21.58 -18.95
C GLN A 711 23.67 -21.63 -19.73
N ASP A 712 23.97 -22.76 -20.34
CA ASP A 712 25.06 -22.86 -21.31
C ASP A 712 24.68 -22.24 -22.68
N LYS A 713 25.63 -22.23 -23.61
CA LYS A 713 25.43 -21.75 -24.99
C LYS A 713 24.32 -22.48 -25.77
N ASN A 714 23.87 -23.64 -25.30
CA ASN A 714 22.80 -24.44 -25.92
C ASN A 714 21.45 -24.25 -25.19
N GLY A 715 21.37 -23.34 -24.21
CA GLY A 715 20.17 -23.11 -23.38
C GLY A 715 19.94 -24.16 -22.30
N LYS A 716 20.88 -25.09 -22.06
CA LYS A 716 20.76 -26.10 -21.00
C LYS A 716 21.14 -25.51 -19.65
N THR A 717 20.30 -25.69 -18.64
CA THR A 717 20.59 -25.24 -17.27
C THR A 717 21.72 -26.08 -16.66
N VAL A 718 22.85 -25.44 -16.36
CA VAL A 718 24.06 -26.10 -15.82
C VAL A 718 24.19 -25.98 -14.30
N ALA A 719 23.62 -24.93 -13.72
CA ALA A 719 23.54 -24.73 -12.28
C ALA A 719 22.29 -23.94 -11.91
N SER A 720 21.76 -24.22 -10.73
CA SER A 720 20.62 -23.51 -10.15
C SER A 720 21.09 -22.67 -8.97
N LEU A 721 20.77 -21.37 -8.99
CA LEU A 721 20.95 -20.44 -7.88
C LEU A 721 19.65 -20.36 -7.07
N PHE A 722 19.75 -20.41 -5.74
CA PHE A 722 18.61 -20.26 -4.84
C PHE A 722 19.05 -19.64 -3.51
N GLY A 723 18.12 -18.99 -2.82
CA GLY A 723 18.40 -18.25 -1.59
C GLY A 723 17.49 -17.04 -1.44
N LYS A 724 17.83 -16.17 -0.50
CA LYS A 724 17.15 -14.88 -0.31
C LYS A 724 18.17 -13.74 -0.41
N TRP A 725 17.82 -12.69 -1.16
CA TRP A 725 18.70 -11.55 -1.40
C TRP A 725 18.99 -10.73 -0.12
N ASP A 726 18.22 -10.93 0.94
CA ASP A 726 18.34 -10.29 2.25
C ASP A 726 19.05 -11.17 3.30
N ASP A 727 19.54 -12.36 2.92
CA ASP A 727 20.17 -13.32 3.84
C ASP A 727 21.37 -14.04 3.20
N SER A 728 21.14 -14.95 2.25
CA SER A 728 22.20 -15.79 1.67
C SER A 728 21.82 -16.38 0.32
N MET A 729 22.84 -16.69 -0.49
CA MET A 729 22.72 -17.36 -1.79
C MET A 729 23.55 -18.64 -1.84
N HIS A 730 22.94 -19.67 -2.41
CA HIS A 730 23.51 -20.99 -2.59
C HIS A 730 23.42 -21.40 -4.06
N TYR A 731 24.31 -22.31 -4.47
CA TYR A 731 24.25 -22.91 -5.80
C TYR A 731 24.27 -24.44 -5.73
N LYS A 732 23.67 -25.06 -6.75
CA LYS A 732 23.75 -26.50 -7.00
C LYS A 732 24.06 -26.75 -8.46
N VAL A 733 25.07 -27.58 -8.73
CA VAL A 733 25.47 -27.96 -10.08
C VAL A 733 24.61 -29.14 -10.55
N ASN A 734 24.01 -29.01 -11.73
CA ASN A 734 23.15 -30.06 -12.30
C ASN A 734 24.01 -30.99 -13.17
N GLY A 735 24.43 -32.14 -12.64
CA GLY A 735 25.15 -33.14 -13.45
C GLY A 735 26.12 -34.10 -12.75
N ASP A 736 26.27 -34.08 -11.42
CA ASP A 736 27.18 -35.00 -10.74
C ASP A 736 26.56 -36.40 -10.57
N SER A 737 26.59 -37.21 -11.64
CA SER A 737 26.13 -38.60 -11.65
C SER A 737 27.01 -39.58 -10.85
N ARG A 738 27.91 -39.07 -9.98
CA ARG A 738 28.81 -39.91 -9.16
C ARG A 738 28.46 -40.03 -7.69
N ASN A 739 27.48 -39.28 -7.18
CA ASN A 739 26.94 -39.48 -5.83
C ASN A 739 25.41 -39.51 -5.88
N ALA A 740 24.84 -40.71 -5.76
CA ALA A 740 23.40 -40.96 -5.67
C ALA A 740 22.76 -40.49 -4.35
N ASN A 741 23.51 -39.78 -3.50
CA ASN A 741 23.01 -38.96 -2.40
C ASN A 741 23.17 -37.50 -2.84
N GLY A 742 22.05 -36.79 -3.03
CA GLY A 742 22.03 -35.46 -3.63
C GLY A 742 23.05 -34.51 -3.01
N SER A 743 23.89 -33.87 -3.84
CA SER A 743 24.88 -32.90 -3.37
C SER A 743 24.17 -31.80 -2.56
N GLU A 744 24.69 -31.53 -1.36
CA GLU A 744 24.21 -30.43 -0.53
C GLU A 744 24.41 -29.08 -1.24
N PRO A 745 23.53 -28.10 -1.00
CA PRO A 745 23.72 -26.72 -1.45
C PRO A 745 25.09 -26.17 -1.01
N HIS A 746 25.82 -25.52 -1.93
CA HIS A 746 27.04 -24.81 -1.55
C HIS A 746 26.75 -23.32 -1.35
N LEU A 747 27.17 -22.77 -0.20
CA LEU A 747 27.07 -21.34 0.09
C LEU A 747 27.98 -20.52 -0.84
N LEU A 748 27.40 -19.55 -1.54
CA LEU A 748 28.08 -18.67 -2.48
C LEU A 748 28.30 -17.27 -1.90
N TRP A 749 27.29 -16.75 -1.23
CA TRP A 749 27.29 -15.42 -0.61
C TRP A 749 26.38 -15.42 0.63
N LYS A 750 26.76 -14.66 1.66
CA LYS A 750 25.98 -14.41 2.86
C LYS A 750 26.05 -12.92 3.18
N ARG A 751 24.92 -12.34 3.58
CA ARG A 751 24.81 -10.96 4.01
C ARG A 751 25.69 -10.72 5.24
N SER A 752 26.34 -9.56 5.27
CA SER A 752 27.10 -9.12 6.44
C SER A 752 26.18 -8.86 7.63
N GLN A 753 26.65 -9.16 8.84
CA GLN A 753 25.87 -8.91 10.05
C GLN A 753 25.49 -7.42 10.18
N PRO A 754 24.27 -7.11 10.66
CA PRO A 754 23.86 -5.73 10.93
C PRO A 754 24.82 -5.01 11.87
N SER A 755 24.87 -3.68 11.77
CA SER A 755 25.65 -2.87 12.69
C SER A 755 25.13 -3.02 14.13
N LYS A 756 26.03 -3.24 15.10
CA LYS A 756 25.70 -3.16 16.54
C LYS A 756 25.24 -1.74 16.94
N HIS A 757 25.60 -0.73 16.15
CA HIS A 757 25.20 0.67 16.33
C HIS A 757 24.09 1.03 15.34
N LEU A 758 22.85 0.62 15.65
CA LEU A 758 21.68 0.91 14.83
C LEU A 758 21.43 2.42 14.76
N THR A 759 21.21 2.91 13.55
CA THR A 759 20.78 4.29 13.28
C THR A 759 19.34 4.26 12.79
N ARG A 760 18.61 5.37 12.86
CA ARG A 760 17.25 5.47 12.28
C ARG A 760 17.18 5.15 10.78
N TYR A 761 18.33 5.20 10.10
CA TYR A 761 18.46 4.97 8.66
C TYR A 761 18.76 3.50 8.33
N ASN A 762 18.95 2.62 9.32
CA ASN A 762 19.31 1.21 9.17
C ASN A 762 20.50 0.97 8.21
N LEU A 763 21.55 1.80 8.30
CA LEU A 763 22.75 1.69 7.46
C LEU A 763 23.55 0.42 7.77
N THR A 764 24.08 -0.23 6.71
CA THR A 764 25.06 -1.32 6.85
C THR A 764 26.38 -0.79 7.42
N ARG A 765 27.25 -1.70 7.91
CA ARG A 765 28.61 -1.34 8.35
C ARG A 765 29.39 -0.66 7.22
N PHE A 766 29.22 -1.10 5.98
CA PHE A 766 29.85 -0.49 4.81
C PHE A 766 29.26 0.90 4.52
N ALA A 767 27.93 1.03 4.50
CA ALA A 767 27.23 2.30 4.28
C ALA A 767 27.64 3.39 5.28
N ILE A 768 27.85 3.01 6.55
CA ILE A 768 28.36 3.92 7.58
C ILE A 768 29.71 4.53 7.15
N THR A 769 30.58 3.82 6.44
CA THR A 769 31.91 4.35 6.07
C THR A 769 31.90 5.35 4.91
N LEU A 770 30.85 5.38 4.09
CA LEU A 770 30.87 6.06 2.78
C LEU A 770 31.03 7.57 2.89
N ASN A 771 30.38 8.17 3.89
CA ASN A 771 30.38 9.61 4.11
C ASN A 771 31.37 10.07 5.20
N GLU A 772 32.30 9.19 5.62
CA GLU A 772 33.38 9.53 6.54
C GLU A 772 34.33 10.56 5.91
N LEU A 773 34.57 11.68 6.60
CA LEU A 773 35.47 12.73 6.14
C LEU A 773 36.61 12.91 7.15
N LYS A 774 37.77 12.32 6.84
CA LYS A 774 39.01 12.52 7.60
C LYS A 774 39.66 13.85 7.20
N PRO A 775 40.34 14.57 8.11
CA PRO A 775 41.01 15.83 7.78
C PRO A 775 41.96 15.72 6.59
N GLU A 776 42.80 14.67 6.56
CA GLU A 776 43.75 14.40 5.46
C GLU A 776 43.06 14.14 4.11
N LEU A 777 41.86 13.54 4.15
CA LEU A 777 41.07 13.31 2.95
C LEU A 777 40.47 14.62 2.45
N LYS A 778 39.96 15.46 3.35
CA LYS A 778 39.31 16.75 3.02
C LYS A 778 40.20 17.64 2.15
N GLU A 779 41.51 17.68 2.43
CA GLU A 779 42.47 18.49 1.67
C GLU A 779 42.72 17.95 0.25
N LYS A 780 42.41 16.67 0.01
CA LYS A 780 42.62 15.99 -1.28
C LYS A 780 41.35 15.88 -2.12
N LEU A 781 40.18 16.27 -1.61
CA LEU A 781 38.93 16.15 -2.35
C LEU A 781 38.68 17.37 -3.25
N PRO A 782 38.06 17.18 -4.43
CA PRO A 782 37.52 18.31 -5.18
C PRO A 782 36.39 18.98 -4.41
N SER A 783 36.14 20.26 -4.70
CA SER A 783 35.00 21.02 -4.15
C SER A 783 33.63 20.39 -4.41
N THR A 784 33.55 19.46 -5.37
CA THR A 784 32.34 18.78 -5.82
C THR A 784 32.05 17.46 -5.10
N ASP A 785 32.92 16.97 -4.19
CA ASP A 785 32.73 15.67 -3.52
C ASP A 785 31.53 15.68 -2.56
N SER A 786 30.68 14.65 -2.62
CA SER A 786 29.50 14.51 -1.74
C SER A 786 29.82 14.61 -0.24
N ARG A 787 31.04 14.28 0.21
CA ARG A 787 31.41 14.43 1.64
C ARG A 787 31.47 15.88 2.11
N LEU A 788 31.66 16.82 1.18
CA LEU A 788 31.70 18.26 1.43
C LEU A 788 30.32 18.91 1.35
N ARG A 789 29.29 18.14 0.97
CA ARG A 789 27.93 18.62 0.79
C ARG A 789 27.29 19.02 2.15
N PRO A 790 26.89 20.29 2.34
CA PRO A 790 26.55 20.82 3.66
C PRO A 790 25.23 20.30 4.25
N ASP A 791 24.16 20.20 3.45
CA ASP A 791 22.85 19.67 3.90
C ASP A 791 22.96 18.21 4.34
N GLN A 792 23.68 17.41 3.57
CA GLN A 792 23.96 16.00 3.90
C GLN A 792 24.80 15.86 5.18
N ARG A 793 25.83 16.70 5.37
CA ARG A 793 26.65 16.69 6.58
C ARG A 793 25.87 17.10 7.83
N CYS A 794 25.05 18.15 7.73
CA CYS A 794 24.19 18.58 8.83
C CYS A 794 23.21 17.46 9.22
N LEU A 795 22.61 16.76 8.25
CA LEU A 795 21.73 15.63 8.53
C LEU A 795 22.46 14.48 9.25
N GLU A 796 23.70 14.18 8.83
CA GLU A 796 24.52 13.15 9.47
C GLU A 796 24.82 13.46 10.94
N ASN A 797 25.04 14.74 11.26
CA ASN A 797 25.24 15.23 12.63
C ASN A 797 23.94 15.38 13.42
N GLY A 798 22.77 15.15 12.81
CA GLY A 798 21.48 15.38 13.44
C GLY A 798 21.13 16.86 13.66
N GLU A 799 21.73 17.78 12.89
CA GLU A 799 21.39 19.22 12.86
C GLU A 799 20.25 19.45 11.86
N TYR A 800 19.05 18.92 12.15
CA TYR A 800 17.94 18.85 11.19
C TYR A 800 17.48 20.20 10.66
N THR A 801 17.50 21.23 11.50
CA THR A 801 17.07 22.59 11.11
C THR A 801 18.01 23.17 10.06
N LYS A 802 19.33 23.14 10.34
CA LYS A 802 20.37 23.58 9.40
C LYS A 802 20.38 22.75 8.12
N ALA A 803 20.20 21.44 8.24
CA ALA A 803 20.16 20.54 7.10
C ALA A 803 19.03 20.91 6.12
N ASN A 804 17.86 21.29 6.64
CA ASN A 804 16.73 21.69 5.82
C ASN A 804 16.92 23.06 5.15
N GLU A 805 17.56 24.01 5.84
CA GLU A 805 17.93 25.33 5.30
C GLU A 805 18.92 25.20 4.15
N GLU A 806 20.01 24.46 4.36
CA GLU A 806 21.03 24.20 3.35
C GLU A 806 20.45 23.42 2.16
N LYS A 807 19.56 22.46 2.41
CA LYS A 807 18.88 21.70 1.36
C LYS A 807 18.07 22.63 0.46
N LEU A 808 17.28 23.54 1.03
CA LEU A 808 16.49 24.51 0.27
C LEU A 808 17.40 25.43 -0.56
N ARG A 809 18.52 25.88 0.01
CA ARG A 809 19.52 26.71 -0.68
C ARG A 809 20.13 25.99 -1.90
N LEU A 810 20.54 24.74 -1.73
CA LEU A 810 21.13 23.94 -2.80
C LEU A 810 20.09 23.55 -3.86
N GLU A 811 18.85 23.24 -3.49
CA GLU A 811 17.75 22.97 -4.43
C GLU A 811 17.40 24.21 -5.27
N GLN A 812 17.40 25.41 -4.69
CA GLN A 812 17.21 26.66 -5.44
C GLN A 812 18.30 26.85 -6.50
N ARG A 813 19.56 26.58 -6.13
CA ARG A 813 20.69 26.59 -7.07
C ARG A 813 20.52 25.53 -8.17
N GLN A 814 20.05 24.34 -7.80
CA GLN A 814 19.80 23.24 -8.75
C GLN A 814 18.69 23.55 -9.76
N ARG A 815 17.70 24.41 -9.45
CA ARG A 815 16.69 24.86 -10.44
C ARG A 815 17.32 25.59 -11.63
N GLN A 816 18.47 26.23 -11.44
CA GLN A 816 19.23 26.87 -12.52
C GLN A 816 20.02 25.85 -13.36
N ALA A 817 20.20 24.62 -12.88
CA ALA A 817 20.97 23.59 -13.59
C ALA A 817 20.32 23.16 -14.92
N ARG A 818 18.98 23.31 -15.08
CA ARG A 818 18.32 23.10 -16.38
C ARG A 818 18.81 24.10 -17.42
N LYS A 819 18.90 25.39 -17.06
CA LYS A 819 19.46 26.43 -17.94
C LYS A 819 20.93 26.17 -18.25
N MET A 820 21.71 25.68 -17.27
CA MET A 820 23.11 25.30 -17.50
C MET A 820 23.24 24.13 -18.48
N GLN A 821 22.41 23.09 -18.31
CA GLN A 821 22.39 21.93 -19.21
C GLN A 821 21.95 22.31 -20.63
N GLU A 822 20.93 23.16 -20.78
CA GLU A 822 20.49 23.71 -22.08
C GLU A 822 21.56 24.60 -22.75
N ARG A 823 22.39 25.29 -21.96
CA ARG A 823 23.55 26.07 -22.44
C ARG A 823 24.77 25.20 -22.79
N GLY A 824 24.62 23.88 -22.85
CA GLY A 824 25.67 22.96 -23.28
C GLY A 824 26.66 22.54 -22.19
N TRP A 825 26.24 22.54 -20.92
CA TRP A 825 27.04 21.96 -19.84
C TRP A 825 27.45 20.51 -20.15
N LYS A 826 28.67 20.15 -19.79
CA LYS A 826 29.22 18.80 -19.97
C LYS A 826 29.79 18.28 -18.66
N PRO A 827 29.63 16.98 -18.37
CA PRO A 827 30.32 16.33 -17.26
C PRO A 827 31.84 16.41 -17.43
N ARG A 828 32.55 16.40 -16.31
CA ARG A 828 34.00 16.63 -16.29
C ARG A 828 34.79 15.33 -16.46
N TRP A 829 34.35 14.25 -15.83
CA TRP A 829 35.11 13.00 -15.74
C TRP A 829 34.53 11.88 -16.60
N PHE A 830 33.37 12.12 -17.20
CA PHE A 830 32.67 11.17 -18.06
C PHE A 830 32.34 11.83 -19.41
N VAL A 831 32.26 11.02 -20.47
CA VAL A 831 31.82 11.46 -21.80
C VAL A 831 30.73 10.53 -22.31
N LYS A 832 29.73 11.11 -22.98
CA LYS A 832 28.70 10.32 -23.66
C LYS A 832 29.28 9.76 -24.98
N GLU A 833 29.19 8.45 -25.18
CA GLU A 833 29.74 7.81 -26.39
C GLU A 833 29.02 8.24 -27.67
N LYS A 834 29.76 8.39 -28.77
CA LYS A 834 29.18 8.79 -30.07
C LYS A 834 28.32 7.67 -30.65
N GLY A 835 27.00 7.89 -30.70
CA GLY A 835 26.04 6.93 -31.24
C GLY A 835 25.46 5.95 -30.21
N GLY A 836 25.89 6.06 -28.94
CA GLY A 836 25.33 5.32 -27.82
C GLY A 836 24.63 6.24 -26.80
N GLU A 837 23.91 5.64 -25.86
CA GLU A 837 23.30 6.36 -24.73
C GLU A 837 24.22 6.41 -23.49
N ALA A 838 25.26 5.57 -23.44
CA ALA A 838 26.12 5.34 -22.28
C ALA A 838 27.21 6.40 -22.05
N TYR A 839 27.53 6.64 -20.77
CA TYR A 839 28.68 7.44 -20.34
C TYR A 839 29.90 6.59 -19.98
N SER A 840 31.06 6.99 -20.49
CA SER A 840 32.34 6.33 -20.25
C SER A 840 33.30 7.26 -19.51
N TYR A 841 34.00 6.72 -18.52
CA TYR A 841 35.01 7.44 -17.76
C TYR A 841 36.21 7.75 -18.67
N ILE A 842 36.64 9.02 -18.69
CA ILE A 842 37.70 9.49 -19.61
C ILE A 842 39.10 9.52 -18.98
N GLY A 843 39.23 9.18 -17.70
CA GLY A 843 40.48 9.36 -16.95
C GLY A 843 40.65 10.79 -16.42
N GLY A 844 41.79 11.05 -15.76
CA GLY A 844 42.17 12.38 -15.30
C GLY A 844 41.76 12.72 -13.87
N TYR A 845 40.75 12.05 -13.28
CA TYR A 845 40.31 12.34 -11.91
C TYR A 845 41.40 12.00 -10.89
N TRP A 846 41.96 10.79 -10.98
CA TRP A 846 42.99 10.33 -10.05
C TRP A 846 44.30 11.10 -10.22
N GLU A 847 44.64 11.47 -11.46
CA GLU A 847 45.81 12.28 -11.78
C GLU A 847 45.68 13.72 -11.26
N ALA A 848 44.48 14.30 -11.34
CA ALA A 848 44.17 15.60 -10.73
C ALA A 848 44.28 15.54 -9.20
N LYS A 849 43.75 14.47 -8.60
CA LYS A 849 43.86 14.21 -7.15
C LYS A 849 45.30 14.09 -6.66
N GLU A 850 46.13 13.35 -7.37
CA GLU A 850 47.55 13.19 -7.02
C GLU A 850 48.31 14.52 -7.05
N LYS A 851 47.92 15.43 -7.97
CA LYS A 851 48.52 16.76 -8.11
C LYS A 851 47.88 17.83 -7.22
N GLY A 852 46.70 17.56 -6.65
CA GLY A 852 45.89 18.55 -5.95
C GLY A 852 45.32 19.64 -6.87
N ASP A 853 45.20 19.36 -8.17
CA ASP A 853 44.75 20.33 -9.16
C ASP A 853 43.23 20.24 -9.36
N TRP A 854 42.52 21.16 -8.69
CA TRP A 854 41.06 21.27 -8.74
C TRP A 854 40.58 22.58 -9.38
N GLU A 855 41.44 23.35 -10.05
CA GLU A 855 41.09 24.67 -10.61
C GLU A 855 39.88 24.60 -11.57
N SER A 856 39.73 23.44 -12.19
CA SER A 856 38.67 23.18 -13.15
C SER A 856 37.34 22.74 -12.50
N CYS A 857 37.33 22.36 -11.23
CA CYS A 857 36.13 21.93 -10.50
C CYS A 857 35.31 23.15 -10.02
N PRO A 858 34.04 23.30 -10.46
CA PRO A 858 33.22 24.42 -10.01
C PRO A 858 32.85 24.27 -8.53
N ASP A 859 32.75 25.39 -7.81
CA ASP A 859 32.16 25.39 -6.48
C ASP A 859 30.63 25.28 -6.58
N ILE A 860 30.12 24.05 -6.52
CA ILE A 860 28.68 23.75 -6.63
C ILE A 860 27.93 23.88 -5.30
N PHE A 861 28.64 23.98 -4.17
CA PHE A 861 28.03 24.08 -2.83
C PHE A 861 28.03 25.51 -2.28
N GLY A 862 28.87 26.41 -2.77
CA GLY A 862 28.95 27.81 -2.32
C GLY A 862 27.72 28.68 -2.58
N GLN A 863 27.82 29.97 -2.25
CA GLN A 863 26.74 30.95 -2.45
C GLN A 863 26.61 31.35 -3.93
N VAL A 864 25.38 31.65 -4.37
CA VAL A 864 25.12 32.15 -5.72
C VAL A 864 25.44 33.65 -5.75
N PRO A 865 26.31 34.13 -6.64
CA PRO A 865 26.55 35.57 -6.80
C PRO A 865 25.24 36.26 -7.21
N THR A 866 24.87 37.34 -6.51
CA THR A 866 23.63 38.11 -6.74
C THR A 866 23.58 38.83 -8.10
N ASP A 867 24.66 38.83 -8.88
CA ASP A 867 24.84 39.72 -10.04
C ASP A 867 24.53 39.10 -11.41
N GLN A 868 23.83 37.95 -11.49
CA GLN A 868 23.46 37.32 -12.79
C GLN A 868 21.95 37.35 -13.11
N ASN A 869 21.22 38.32 -12.56
CA ASN A 869 19.83 38.59 -12.98
C ASN A 869 19.71 39.67 -14.08
N SER A 870 20.81 40.08 -14.70
CA SER A 870 20.81 40.89 -15.92
C SER A 870 21.38 40.08 -17.08
N ASP A 871 20.48 39.44 -17.83
CA ASP A 871 20.42 39.36 -19.31
C ASP A 871 19.47 38.24 -19.78
#